data_AF-A0A7S2L546-F1
#
_entry.id   AF-A0A7S2L546-F1
#
_cell.length_a   1.000
_cell.length_b   1.000
_cell.length_c   1.000
_cell.angle_alpha   90.00
_cell.angle_beta   90.00
_cell.angle_gamma   90.00
#
_symmetry.space_group_name_H-M   'P 1'
#
loop_
_entity.id
_entity.type
_entity.pdbx_description
1 polymer ?
#
loop_
_entity_poly.entity_id
_entity_poly.type
_entity_poly.pdbx_seq_one_letter_code
_entity_poly.pdbx_strand_id
1 'polypeptide(L)'
;MLLVVDVDMQVILALNSLQKKCSDGKGDVKFLVVEYIWKYILRAIDGFWSYHDGVSAGGSNSMLGAQEARLGMDLATELLLGVSNLKRQHIFDAIFASVCISSGLLSYDDGEVSRRKLFIQSVQKQSAVIAAIDIAKRSGNMSINCWKYVFGILFELRDLKLLGSKFLVESDPDLLKDAARKKWNSRMCLAHNRGFGGDNGDTDNSGVFMVFSNIFANQVENSEEDVDGGSPDIVQSVHGKEKLFVWDEGGESDDEISDDHESVTGTDVVPSAGSLFENQLIHEDHFVYFEAPSQDKSQHMTQRARVRKRLAISCDFKALISESRFLTLEGVRHQLVAIVNLIKGEGLFDMPENAVQTEDGEINLRGTFDISPGSEAFAEVLICEIALKNRDRLGQIWDILEKHYLGRLRSDTEDGSAEEILVSPGIEKCVTAVIRMGCRAVRREDITNRVIGVLKLLYPPVGKKAYECLNKHVGEGLWRMCNTDAGGLRVMDTKGWDALLGLIKWCAVSAADELESSGIENLSNDDPSLYAFRCLQFLLHSPDLKDAVPFDVVNVIQAIITSGDDKACPQLSVAALDLLLVLHSRLGVLMINSSVRPDVNDGDCFWLKYWLPVLNCMSDVVEHSKFDIVRHHALSMLTDAIIDSNGKVLSQKDVLSILINKCVNLARGRFDALLKCEDMEEHVDAVNTEFELCLSLIFKPFLHYLHAKKLAMNKRDFLDLWVLVLATLKLLLGEQQEEEHSGMSDTSEHDTTSMMKHVRRRRLLTSTREVASERLQNAIMVLMAYGQIESADAQYEQGSLSDLTWKSIKSMQFCSTRIDEWVLLSNDGSSERVHVLEARSNYTSSESPDDNDRDEGINRIAQ
;
A
#
# COMPACT_ATOMS: atom_id res chain seq x y z
N MET A 1 42.45 34.80 25.81
CA MET A 1 43.55 34.93 26.81
C MET A 1 43.00 35.10 28.23
N LEU A 2 42.08 36.03 28.52
CA LEU A 2 41.48 36.17 29.85
C LEU A 2 40.64 34.96 30.31
N LEU A 3 39.87 34.34 29.40
CA LEU A 3 39.16 33.07 29.67
C LEU A 3 40.10 31.90 29.98
N VAL A 4 41.24 31.82 29.30
CA VAL A 4 42.26 30.77 29.56
C VAL A 4 42.87 30.96 30.96
N VAL A 5 43.14 32.21 31.35
CA VAL A 5 43.70 32.54 32.68
C VAL A 5 42.69 32.25 33.81
N ASP A 6 41.40 32.48 33.59
CA ASP A 6 40.35 32.21 34.59
C ASP A 6 40.05 30.71 34.72
N VAL A 7 40.04 29.97 33.61
CA VAL A 7 39.94 28.50 33.60
C VAL A 7 41.14 27.88 34.30
N ASP A 8 42.36 28.36 34.04
CA ASP A 8 43.57 27.90 34.75
C ASP A 8 43.44 28.13 36.26
N MET A 9 42.95 29.29 36.71
CA MET A 9 42.79 29.59 38.13
C MET A 9 41.72 28.72 38.81
N GLN A 10 40.58 28.50 38.15
CA GLN A 10 39.49 27.67 38.65
C GLN A 10 39.87 26.19 38.67
N VAL A 11 40.60 25.71 37.66
CA VAL A 11 41.15 24.35 37.62
C VAL A 11 42.18 24.16 38.74
N ILE A 12 43.04 25.14 39.00
CA ILE A 12 43.99 25.11 40.12
C ILE A 12 43.26 25.06 41.47
N LEU A 13 42.20 25.85 41.66
CA LEU A 13 41.38 25.82 42.89
C LEU A 13 40.63 24.50 43.06
N ALA A 14 40.12 23.93 41.96
CA ALA A 14 39.48 22.62 41.95
C ALA A 14 40.50 21.52 42.31
N LEU A 15 41.70 21.55 41.74
CA LEU A 15 42.80 20.63 42.04
C LEU A 15 43.24 20.74 43.51
N ASN A 16 43.28 21.94 44.09
CA ASN A 16 43.58 22.15 45.51
C ASN A 16 42.47 21.61 46.44
N SER A 17 41.19 21.76 46.05
CA SER A 17 40.05 21.19 46.77
C SER A 17 40.03 19.66 46.70
N LEU A 18 40.38 19.11 45.54
CA LEU A 18 40.54 17.68 45.30
C LEU A 18 41.68 17.08 46.13
N GLN A 19 42.81 17.76 46.22
CA GLN A 19 43.93 17.37 47.05
C GLN A 19 43.53 17.26 48.53
N LYS A 20 42.66 18.15 49.01
CA LYS A 20 42.12 18.15 50.39
C LYS A 20 41.09 17.04 50.65
N LYS A 21 40.35 16.58 49.63
CA LYS A 21 39.38 15.47 49.74
C LYS A 21 40.02 14.09 49.54
N CYS A 22 41.08 14.00 48.72
CA CYS A 22 41.80 12.74 48.52
C CYS A 22 42.58 12.29 49.75
N SER A 23 42.92 13.22 50.66
CA SER A 23 43.49 12.89 51.97
C SER A 23 42.57 12.06 52.88
N ASP A 24 41.27 11.97 52.59
CA ASP A 24 40.30 11.18 53.37
C ASP A 24 40.17 9.70 52.92
N GLY A 25 41.00 9.26 51.96
CA GLY A 25 41.35 7.85 51.77
C GLY A 25 40.27 6.88 51.26
N LYS A 26 39.10 7.34 50.78
CA LYS A 26 38.00 6.45 50.33
C LYS A 26 37.43 6.67 48.92
N GLY A 27 38.01 7.55 48.11
CA GLY A 27 37.59 7.74 46.71
C GLY A 27 38.74 7.49 45.75
N ASP A 28 38.48 6.80 44.63
CA ASP A 28 39.41 6.73 43.50
C ASP A 28 39.71 8.17 43.04
N VAL A 29 40.94 8.65 43.24
CA VAL A 29 41.36 10.04 42.97
C VAL A 29 41.05 10.44 41.52
N LYS A 30 41.11 9.47 40.59
CA LYS A 30 40.74 9.67 39.19
C LYS A 30 39.26 10.01 39.01
N PHE A 31 38.38 9.45 39.85
CA PHE A 31 36.94 9.69 39.83
C PHE A 31 36.63 11.12 40.25
N LEU A 32 37.18 11.55 41.38
CA LEU A 32 37.00 12.89 41.94
C LEU A 32 37.56 13.98 41.01
N VAL A 33 38.76 13.76 40.44
CA VAL A 33 39.40 14.73 39.54
C VAL A 33 38.58 14.94 38.27
N VAL A 34 38.11 13.85 37.66
CA VAL A 34 37.28 13.94 36.46
C VAL A 34 35.93 14.58 36.79
N GLU A 35 35.32 14.29 37.95
CA GLU A 35 34.02 14.82 38.39
C GLU A 35 34.03 16.30 38.83
N TYR A 36 35.20 16.84 39.21
CA TYR A 36 35.33 18.26 39.55
C TYR A 36 35.80 19.11 38.37
N ILE A 37 36.70 18.60 37.53
CA ILE A 37 37.29 19.36 36.43
C ILE A 37 36.30 19.53 35.27
N TRP A 38 35.51 18.50 34.94
CA TRP A 38 34.58 18.58 33.79
C TRP A 38 33.55 19.70 33.94
N LYS A 39 33.10 20.05 35.16
CA LYS A 39 32.17 21.18 35.36
C LYS A 39 32.79 22.53 34.96
N TYR A 40 34.09 22.71 35.22
CA TYR A 40 34.81 23.92 34.81
C TYR A 40 35.11 23.92 33.32
N ILE A 41 35.42 22.74 32.76
CA ILE A 41 35.55 22.58 31.31
C ILE A 41 34.21 22.86 30.64
N LEU A 42 33.09 22.41 31.21
CA LEU A 42 31.75 22.75 30.71
C LEU A 42 31.47 24.23 30.78
N ARG A 43 31.78 24.91 31.89
CA ARG A 43 31.68 26.37 31.94
C ARG A 43 32.58 27.07 30.92
N ALA A 44 33.73 26.50 30.60
CA ALA A 44 34.61 27.03 29.56
C ALA A 44 34.03 26.82 28.15
N ILE A 45 33.50 25.62 27.89
CA ILE A 45 32.81 25.22 26.66
C ILE A 45 31.55 26.07 26.46
N ASP A 46 30.70 26.17 27.48
CA ASP A 46 29.56 27.07 27.54
C ASP A 46 30.03 28.52 27.37
N GLY A 47 31.16 28.92 27.95
CA GLY A 47 31.75 30.25 27.75
C GLY A 47 32.10 30.57 26.29
N PHE A 48 32.41 29.56 25.47
CA PHE A 48 32.61 29.72 24.03
C PHE A 48 31.29 29.84 23.25
N TRP A 49 30.16 29.39 23.81
CA TRP A 49 28.87 29.33 23.08
C TRP A 49 27.72 30.17 23.67
N SER A 50 27.77 30.54 24.94
CA SER A 50 26.72 31.17 25.73
C SER A 50 26.95 32.67 25.96
N TYR A 51 27.77 33.33 25.13
CA TYR A 51 28.01 34.77 25.29
C TYR A 51 26.75 35.57 24.96
N HIS A 52 26.01 35.99 25.99
CA HIS A 52 24.76 36.74 25.87
C HIS A 52 25.00 38.23 25.55
N ASP A 53 24.39 38.66 24.43
CA ASP A 53 23.95 39.97 23.89
C ASP A 53 24.03 41.29 24.68
N GLY A 54 24.90 41.45 25.68
CA GLY A 54 25.04 42.70 26.42
C GLY A 54 25.74 43.84 25.68
N VAL A 55 26.34 43.59 24.51
CA VAL A 55 27.11 44.61 23.75
C VAL A 55 26.64 44.60 22.30
N SER A 56 25.84 45.61 21.97
CA SER A 56 25.27 45.99 20.66
C SER A 56 25.74 45.15 19.46
N ALA A 57 24.76 44.44 18.89
CA ALA A 57 24.78 43.57 17.72
C ALA A 57 25.32 44.21 16.41
N GLY A 58 26.58 44.62 16.41
CA GLY A 58 27.33 45.04 15.24
C GLY A 58 28.26 43.93 14.76
N GLY A 59 27.71 42.94 14.04
CA GLY A 59 28.46 42.05 13.14
C GLY A 59 29.33 40.97 13.80
N SER A 60 28.71 39.88 14.26
CA SER A 60 29.36 38.66 14.76
C SER A 60 30.07 37.80 13.70
N ASN A 61 30.15 38.25 12.43
CA ASN A 61 30.99 37.63 11.40
C ASN A 61 32.47 38.09 11.49
N SER A 62 32.91 38.60 12.64
CA SER A 62 34.32 38.93 12.83
C SER A 62 35.16 37.65 12.86
N MET A 63 36.36 37.69 12.26
CA MET A 63 37.37 36.61 12.29
C MET A 63 37.60 36.03 13.70
N LEU A 64 37.37 36.83 14.76
CA LEU A 64 37.43 36.38 16.16
C LEU A 64 36.34 35.35 16.51
N GLY A 65 35.11 35.54 16.05
CA GLY A 65 34.01 34.60 16.29
C GLY A 65 34.23 33.25 15.59
N ALA A 66 34.82 33.26 14.40
CA ALA A 66 35.20 32.04 13.69
C ALA A 66 36.28 31.24 14.44
N GLN A 67 37.28 31.92 15.00
CA GLN A 67 38.35 31.29 15.79
C GLN A 67 37.85 30.74 17.12
N GLU A 68 36.97 31.47 17.82
CA GLU A 68 36.35 31.00 19.06
C GLU A 68 35.47 29.77 18.82
N ALA A 69 34.65 29.80 17.76
CA ALA A 69 33.81 28.68 17.38
C ALA A 69 34.65 27.44 16.99
N ARG A 70 35.72 27.61 16.22
CA ARG A 70 36.68 26.55 15.91
C ARG A 70 37.29 25.95 17.18
N LEU A 71 37.79 26.79 18.08
CA LEU A 71 38.44 26.32 19.30
C LEU A 71 37.44 25.57 20.20
N GLY A 72 36.21 26.09 20.33
CA GLY A 72 35.14 25.44 21.07
C GLY A 72 34.80 24.06 20.50
N MET A 73 34.66 23.96 19.17
CA MET A 73 34.43 22.69 18.48
C MET A 73 35.55 21.68 18.69
N ASP A 74 36.79 22.05 18.36
CA ASP A 74 37.94 21.14 18.46
C ASP A 74 38.15 20.69 19.91
N LEU A 75 37.99 21.59 20.90
CA LEU A 75 38.07 21.25 22.32
C LEU A 75 36.96 20.29 22.76
N ALA A 76 35.72 20.56 22.37
CA ALA A 76 34.58 19.70 22.72
C ALA A 76 34.71 18.30 22.11
N THR A 77 35.12 18.21 20.84
CA THR A 77 35.35 16.94 20.15
C THR A 77 36.45 16.12 20.83
N GLU A 78 37.63 16.70 21.07
CA GLU A 78 38.74 16.00 21.73
C GLU A 78 38.39 15.57 23.16
N LEU A 79 37.67 16.42 23.91
CA LEU A 79 37.20 16.10 25.25
C LEU A 79 36.24 14.91 25.24
N LEU A 80 35.21 14.95 24.40
CA LEU A 80 34.19 13.91 24.34
C LEU A 80 34.76 12.58 23.84
N LEU A 81 35.66 12.60 22.85
CA LEU A 81 36.40 11.41 22.42
C LEU A 81 37.31 10.87 23.54
N GLY A 82 37.98 11.75 24.29
CA GLY A 82 38.76 11.39 25.46
C GLY A 82 37.93 10.72 26.56
N VAL A 83 36.79 11.30 26.93
CA VAL A 83 35.88 10.76 27.94
C VAL A 83 35.27 9.43 27.50
N SER A 84 34.92 9.30 26.21
CA SER A 84 34.45 8.06 25.60
C SER A 84 35.51 6.95 25.70
N ASN A 85 36.78 7.26 25.40
CA ASN A 85 37.91 6.33 25.55
C ASN A 85 38.13 5.90 27.01
N LEU A 86 37.81 6.75 27.97
CA LEU A 86 37.83 6.43 29.40
C LEU A 86 36.63 5.59 29.86
N LYS A 87 35.67 5.29 28.97
CA LYS A 87 34.44 4.52 29.23
C LYS A 87 33.58 5.13 30.35
N ARG A 88 33.58 6.46 30.46
CA ARG A 88 32.80 7.20 31.47
C ARG A 88 31.51 7.75 30.86
N GLN A 89 30.56 6.86 30.57
CA GLN A 89 29.34 7.22 29.83
C GLN A 89 28.53 8.34 30.47
N HIS A 90 28.35 8.36 31.80
CA HIS A 90 27.59 9.42 32.47
C HIS A 90 28.21 10.83 32.31
N ILE A 91 29.55 10.93 32.32
CA ILE A 91 30.25 12.21 32.08
C ILE A 91 30.16 12.57 30.60
N PHE A 92 30.31 11.59 29.71
CA PHE A 92 30.12 11.79 28.27
C PHE A 92 28.72 12.35 28.00
N ASP A 93 27.68 11.71 28.53
CA ASP A 93 26.29 12.08 28.35
C ASP A 93 26.01 13.50 28.86
N ALA A 94 26.53 13.85 30.05
CA ALA A 94 26.36 15.19 30.60
C ALA A 94 27.08 16.27 29.77
N ILE A 95 28.31 15.99 29.30
CA ILE A 95 29.05 16.94 28.47
C ILE A 95 28.37 17.10 27.10
N PHE A 96 28.00 15.98 26.49
CA PHE A 96 27.34 15.95 25.20
C PHE A 96 25.99 16.68 25.24
N ALA A 97 25.20 16.47 26.30
CA ALA A 97 23.97 17.21 26.53
C ALA A 97 24.21 18.73 26.61
N SER A 98 25.26 19.18 27.30
CA SER A 98 25.64 20.61 27.35
C SER A 98 25.90 21.16 25.96
N VAL A 99 26.74 20.48 25.16
CA VAL A 99 27.03 20.86 23.76
C VAL A 99 25.74 20.97 22.94
N CYS A 100 24.84 20.00 23.07
CA CYS A 100 23.56 20.02 22.37
C CYS A 100 22.65 21.17 22.82
N ILE A 101 22.59 21.48 24.12
CA ILE A 101 21.80 22.60 24.66
C ILE A 101 22.38 23.94 24.19
N SER A 102 23.71 24.08 24.11
CA SER A 102 24.38 25.29 23.60
C SER A 102 24.02 25.64 22.15
N SER A 103 23.45 24.70 21.38
CA SER A 103 22.89 25.01 20.06
C SER A 103 21.72 26.01 20.10
N GLY A 104 21.03 26.11 21.24
CA GLY A 104 19.80 26.90 21.39
C GLY A 104 18.61 26.36 20.58
N LEU A 105 18.73 25.20 19.94
CA LEU A 105 17.66 24.58 19.16
C LEU A 105 16.68 23.77 20.03
N LEU A 106 17.13 23.33 21.20
CA LEU A 106 16.35 22.48 22.11
C LEU A 106 15.71 23.25 23.27
N SER A 107 15.86 24.58 23.30
CA SER A 107 15.14 25.48 24.22
C SER A 107 13.98 26.10 23.44
N TYR A 108 12.76 25.87 23.92
CA TYR A 108 11.50 26.38 23.34
C TYR A 108 11.01 27.65 24.02
N ASP A 109 11.91 28.36 24.74
CA ASP A 109 11.56 29.61 25.43
C ASP A 109 11.28 30.75 24.44
N ASP A 110 11.90 30.69 23.26
CA ASP A 110 11.73 31.59 22.14
C ASP A 110 10.76 31.03 21.10
N GLY A 111 9.97 31.88 20.43
CA GLY A 111 9.13 31.46 19.29
C GLY A 111 9.94 31.00 18.06
N GLU A 112 9.32 30.27 17.13
CA GLU A 112 10.00 29.65 15.97
C GLU A 112 10.87 30.64 15.18
N VAL A 113 10.32 31.82 14.84
CA VAL A 113 11.03 32.87 14.08
C VAL A 113 12.23 33.39 14.86
N SER A 114 12.10 33.59 16.17
CA SER A 114 13.18 34.04 17.06
C SER A 114 14.29 32.99 17.12
N ARG A 115 13.96 31.72 17.39
CA ARG A 115 14.94 30.62 17.40
C ARG A 115 15.68 30.49 16.08
N ARG A 116 14.95 30.52 14.96
CA ARG A 116 15.53 30.49 13.61
C ARG A 116 16.52 31.63 13.41
N LYS A 117 16.13 32.86 13.75
CA LYS A 117 16.95 34.06 13.61
C LYS A 117 18.21 33.98 14.48
N LEU A 118 18.05 33.64 15.77
CA LEU A 118 19.15 33.50 16.72
C LEU A 118 20.15 32.43 16.27
N PHE A 119 19.68 31.31 15.74
CA PHE A 119 20.54 30.26 15.21
C PHE A 119 21.29 30.71 13.95
N ILE A 120 20.60 31.33 12.99
CA ILE A 120 21.22 31.84 11.75
C ILE A 120 22.30 32.89 12.05
N GLN A 121 22.08 33.74 13.04
CA GLN A 121 22.98 34.85 13.38
C GLN A 121 24.15 34.45 14.29
N SER A 122 24.10 33.27 14.92
CA SER A 122 25.11 32.82 15.88
C SER A 122 25.98 31.70 15.30
N VAL A 123 27.23 32.05 14.96
CA VAL A 123 28.27 31.09 14.53
C VAL A 123 28.55 30.08 15.65
N GLN A 124 28.49 30.51 16.90
CA GLN A 124 28.64 29.69 18.09
C GLN A 124 27.59 28.57 18.15
N LYS A 125 26.31 28.91 18.05
CA LYS A 125 25.20 27.93 18.06
C LYS A 125 25.32 26.92 16.92
N GLN A 126 25.75 27.38 15.74
CA GLN A 126 25.99 26.51 14.58
C GLN A 126 27.18 25.57 14.81
N SER A 127 28.25 26.07 15.42
CA SER A 127 29.45 25.29 15.73
C SER A 127 29.16 24.18 16.76
N ALA A 128 28.29 24.44 17.74
CA ALA A 128 27.84 23.44 18.71
C ALA A 128 27.06 22.29 18.04
N VAL A 129 26.18 22.60 17.06
CA VAL A 129 25.49 21.59 16.25
C VAL A 129 26.49 20.73 15.47
N ILE A 130 27.46 21.35 14.79
CA ILE A 130 28.44 20.62 13.99
C ILE A 130 29.29 19.71 14.87
N ALA A 131 29.73 20.19 16.03
CA ALA A 131 30.45 19.38 17.01
C ALA A 131 29.60 18.19 17.48
N ALA A 132 28.33 18.41 17.86
CA ALA A 132 27.43 17.35 18.30
C ALA A 132 27.25 16.26 17.22
N ILE A 133 27.05 16.64 15.96
CA ILE A 133 26.89 15.67 14.86
C ILE A 133 28.20 14.94 14.53
N ASP A 134 29.34 15.64 14.48
CA ASP A 134 30.65 15.02 14.24
C ASP A 134 30.98 13.99 15.35
N ILE A 135 30.73 14.34 16.61
CA ILE A 135 30.92 13.43 17.75
C ILE A 135 29.98 12.22 17.67
N ALA A 136 28.72 12.42 17.25
CA ALA A 136 27.77 11.34 17.06
C ALA A 136 28.24 10.33 15.99
N LYS A 137 28.74 10.83 14.86
CA LYS A 137 29.32 10.01 13.78
C LYS A 137 30.54 9.20 14.27
N ARG A 138 31.46 9.85 14.98
CA ARG A 138 32.71 9.21 15.44
C ARG A 138 32.51 8.23 16.59
N SER A 139 31.65 8.57 17.55
CA SER A 139 31.50 7.78 18.78
C SER A 139 30.64 6.54 18.56
N GLY A 140 29.53 6.68 17.82
CA GLY A 140 28.64 5.60 17.38
C GLY A 140 27.87 4.82 18.46
N ASN A 141 28.48 4.55 19.61
CA ASN A 141 27.94 3.82 20.76
C ASN A 141 27.55 4.77 21.88
N MET A 142 26.78 5.80 21.56
CA MET A 142 26.26 6.73 22.56
C MET A 142 25.04 6.16 23.28
N SER A 143 24.69 6.73 24.43
CA SER A 143 23.47 6.37 25.14
C SER A 143 22.21 6.81 24.38
N ILE A 144 21.06 6.26 24.76
CA ILE A 144 19.75 6.62 24.19
C ILE A 144 19.51 8.14 24.32
N ASN A 145 19.84 8.73 25.47
CA ASN A 145 19.66 10.17 25.71
C ASN A 145 20.52 11.03 24.78
N CYS A 146 21.79 10.65 24.55
CA CYS A 146 22.63 11.34 23.57
C CYS A 146 22.03 11.30 22.17
N TRP A 147 21.52 10.14 21.75
CA TRP A 147 20.83 10.03 20.47
C TRP A 147 19.54 10.86 20.41
N LYS A 148 18.78 10.97 21.52
CA LYS A 148 17.61 11.86 21.60
C LYS A 148 18.00 13.31 21.33
N TYR A 149 19.12 13.79 21.89
CA TYR A 149 19.62 15.16 21.61
C TYR A 149 19.98 15.36 20.13
N VAL A 150 20.66 14.38 19.52
CA VAL A 150 21.03 14.44 18.10
C VAL A 150 19.78 14.51 17.21
N PHE A 151 18.82 13.61 17.42
CA PHE A 151 17.59 13.58 16.63
C PHE A 151 16.69 14.79 16.92
N GLY A 152 16.64 15.28 18.16
CA GLY A 152 15.96 16.53 18.51
C GLY A 152 16.52 17.73 17.74
N ILE A 153 17.85 17.86 17.66
CA ILE A 153 18.51 18.90 16.86
C ILE A 153 18.13 18.75 15.39
N LEU A 154 18.14 17.53 14.85
CA LEU A 154 17.76 17.27 13.46
C LEU A 154 16.30 17.65 13.17
N PHE A 155 15.37 17.30 14.05
CA PHE A 155 13.95 17.65 13.91
C PHE A 155 13.74 19.16 14.00
N GLU A 156 14.43 19.85 14.91
CA GLU A 156 14.36 21.31 14.98
C GLU A 156 14.94 21.95 13.70
N LEU A 157 16.11 21.51 13.22
CA LEU A 157 16.68 22.03 11.99
C LEU A 157 15.75 21.80 10.79
N ARG A 158 15.04 20.67 10.75
CA ARG A 158 14.03 20.38 9.71
C ARG A 158 12.86 21.35 9.81
N ASP A 159 12.28 21.50 11.00
CA ASP A 159 11.12 22.38 11.22
C ASP A 159 11.43 23.85 10.94
N LEU A 160 12.61 24.32 11.34
CA LEU A 160 13.08 25.66 11.03
C LEU A 160 13.47 25.82 9.55
N LYS A 161 13.28 24.78 8.72
CA LYS A 161 13.62 24.73 7.31
C LYS A 161 15.10 25.16 7.15
N LEU A 162 15.99 24.59 7.96
CA LEU A 162 17.45 24.75 7.95
C LEU A 162 18.17 23.48 7.45
N LEU A 163 17.42 22.41 7.19
CA LEU A 163 17.85 21.30 6.36
C LEU A 163 17.38 21.51 4.92
N GLY A 164 18.19 21.14 3.93
CA GLY A 164 17.79 21.13 2.54
C GLY A 164 16.89 19.94 2.22
N SER A 165 16.05 20.03 1.18
CA SER A 165 15.19 18.91 0.73
C SER A 165 16.00 17.68 0.30
N LYS A 166 17.21 17.89 -0.21
CA LYS A 166 18.14 16.83 -0.65
C LYS A 166 18.97 16.19 0.47
N PHE A 167 18.73 16.57 1.73
CA PHE A 167 19.50 16.10 2.87
C PHE A 167 19.44 14.57 3.05
N LEU A 168 18.23 14.00 2.93
CA LEU A 168 17.99 12.57 3.05
C LEU A 168 17.20 12.14 1.82
N VAL A 169 17.87 11.43 0.93
CA VAL A 169 17.22 10.74 -0.17
C VAL A 169 16.86 9.35 0.34
N GLU A 170 15.56 9.03 0.34
CA GLU A 170 15.08 7.68 0.65
C GLU A 170 15.82 6.66 -0.23
N SER A 171 16.22 5.52 0.34
CA SER A 171 16.98 4.50 -0.39
C SER A 171 16.19 3.81 -1.49
N ASP A 172 14.87 3.81 -1.39
CA ASP A 172 13.94 3.36 -2.41
C ASP A 172 13.11 4.55 -2.90
N PRO A 173 12.65 4.54 -4.17
CA PRO A 173 11.73 5.57 -4.65
C PRO A 173 10.44 5.55 -3.83
N ASP A 174 9.79 6.70 -3.73
CA ASP A 174 8.48 6.84 -3.07
C ASP A 174 7.48 5.80 -3.62
N LEU A 175 6.58 5.31 -2.76
CA LEU A 175 5.47 4.44 -3.15
C LEU A 175 4.38 5.22 -3.89
N LEU A 176 4.33 6.54 -3.75
CA LEU A 176 3.48 7.39 -4.57
C LEU A 176 4.26 7.97 -5.75
N LYS A 177 3.62 7.98 -6.92
CA LYS A 177 4.08 8.79 -8.07
C LYS A 177 3.92 10.27 -7.74
N ASP A 178 4.74 11.13 -8.33
CA ASP A 178 4.78 12.58 -8.02
C ASP A 178 3.40 13.26 -8.02
N ALA A 179 2.55 12.94 -9.01
CA ALA A 179 1.19 13.49 -9.09
C ALA A 179 0.30 13.03 -7.92
N ALA A 180 0.39 11.75 -7.54
CA ALA A 180 -0.34 11.20 -6.39
C ALA A 180 0.19 11.76 -5.07
N ARG A 181 1.52 11.93 -4.93
CA ARG A 181 2.16 12.55 -3.77
C ARG A 181 1.71 14.00 -3.58
N LYS A 182 1.67 14.79 -4.67
CA LYS A 182 1.15 16.17 -4.63
C LYS A 182 -0.31 16.19 -4.18
N LYS A 183 -1.17 15.35 -4.78
CA LYS A 183 -2.59 15.23 -4.39
C LYS A 183 -2.75 14.83 -2.92
N TRP A 184 -1.94 13.89 -2.44
CA TRP A 184 -1.90 13.46 -1.04
C TRP A 184 -1.55 14.60 -0.10
N ASN A 185 -0.45 15.30 -0.34
CA ASN A 185 -0.02 16.42 0.48
C ASN A 185 -1.09 17.52 0.52
N SER A 186 -1.72 17.83 -0.63
CA SER A 186 -2.84 18.79 -0.66
C SER A 186 -4.05 18.32 0.16
N ARG A 187 -4.42 17.04 0.10
CA ARG A 187 -5.52 16.48 0.91
C ARG A 187 -5.22 16.58 2.41
N MET A 188 -3.99 16.29 2.83
CA MET A 188 -3.57 16.40 4.23
C MET A 188 -3.67 17.84 4.75
N CYS A 189 -3.19 18.83 3.98
CA CYS A 189 -3.33 20.23 4.35
C CYS A 189 -4.81 20.66 4.45
N LEU A 190 -5.67 20.19 3.54
CA LEU A 190 -7.10 20.49 3.58
C LEU A 190 -7.84 19.81 4.73
N ALA A 191 -7.52 18.54 5.03
CA ALA A 191 -8.13 17.78 6.11
C ALA A 191 -7.84 18.43 7.47
N HIS A 192 -6.60 18.88 7.68
CA HIS A 192 -6.25 19.64 8.87
C HIS A 192 -7.08 20.92 8.98
N ASN A 193 -7.17 21.72 7.92
CA ASN A 193 -7.95 22.97 7.93
C ASN A 193 -9.45 22.75 8.19
N ARG A 194 -10.02 21.60 7.76
CA ARG A 194 -11.43 21.26 7.99
C ARG A 194 -11.72 20.78 9.41
N GLY A 195 -10.79 20.06 10.05
CA GLY A 195 -10.96 19.55 11.41
C GLY A 195 -11.15 20.63 12.48
N PHE A 196 -10.85 21.90 12.18
CA PHE A 196 -11.04 23.03 13.10
C PHE A 196 -12.30 23.86 12.83
N GLY A 197 -12.97 23.65 11.69
CA GLY A 197 -14.25 24.27 11.39
C GLY A 197 -15.37 23.35 11.85
N GLY A 198 -15.85 23.53 13.08
CA GLY A 198 -17.02 22.80 13.59
C GLY A 198 -18.16 22.79 12.56
N ASP A 199 -18.78 21.63 12.42
CA ASP A 199 -19.84 21.26 11.48
C ASP A 199 -21.07 22.19 11.59
N ASN A 200 -20.91 23.43 11.12
CA ASN A 200 -22.01 24.35 10.90
C ASN A 200 -22.48 24.12 9.48
N GLY A 201 -23.51 23.28 9.38
CA GLY A 201 -24.05 22.74 8.14
C GLY A 201 -24.40 23.76 7.06
N ASP A 202 -24.48 23.20 5.86
CA ASP A 202 -25.10 23.74 4.65
C ASP A 202 -24.54 25.07 4.14
N THR A 203 -23.51 24.99 3.29
CA THR A 203 -23.57 25.62 1.96
C THR A 203 -22.62 24.92 0.98
N ASP A 204 -23.20 24.24 0.00
CA ASP A 204 -22.55 23.49 -1.10
C ASP A 204 -21.83 24.37 -2.15
N ASN A 205 -21.30 25.53 -1.74
CA ASN A 205 -20.72 26.53 -2.65
C ASN A 205 -19.32 27.00 -2.20
N SER A 206 -18.35 26.08 -2.16
CA SER A 206 -16.92 26.43 -2.23
C SER A 206 -16.24 25.45 -3.20
N GLY A 207 -15.82 25.80 -4.41
CA GLY A 207 -15.21 27.05 -4.85
C GLY A 207 -13.75 26.72 -5.18
N VAL A 208 -13.45 26.60 -6.49
CA VAL A 208 -12.15 26.30 -7.11
C VAL A 208 -10.97 27.20 -6.63
N PHE A 209 -11.24 28.19 -5.80
CA PHE A 209 -10.28 29.20 -5.32
C PHE A 209 -9.38 28.77 -4.14
N MET A 210 -9.69 27.71 -3.39
CA MET A 210 -8.83 27.25 -2.28
C MET A 210 -7.55 26.53 -2.76
N VAL A 211 -7.52 25.98 -3.97
CA VAL A 211 -6.32 25.30 -4.52
C VAL A 211 -5.21 26.29 -4.87
N PHE A 212 -5.56 27.55 -5.15
CA PHE A 212 -4.58 28.58 -5.48
C PHE A 212 -3.96 29.26 -4.25
N SER A 213 -4.58 29.19 -3.06
CA SER A 213 -4.03 29.87 -1.88
C SER A 213 -2.72 29.24 -1.40
N ASN A 214 -2.51 27.92 -1.54
CA ASN A 214 -1.21 27.31 -1.18
C ASN A 214 -0.08 27.59 -2.18
N ILE A 215 -0.39 27.96 -3.43
CA ILE A 215 0.63 28.34 -4.41
C ILE A 215 1.05 29.81 -4.24
N PHE A 216 0.16 30.66 -3.69
CA PHE A 216 0.42 32.10 -3.52
C PHE A 216 0.65 32.55 -2.06
N ALA A 217 0.23 31.79 -1.04
CA ALA A 217 0.44 32.17 0.37
C ALA A 217 1.92 32.10 0.81
N ASN A 218 2.74 31.32 0.11
CA ASN A 218 4.17 31.21 0.40
C ASN A 218 5.01 32.38 -0.16
N GLN A 219 4.49 33.18 -1.11
CA GLN A 219 5.21 34.36 -1.62
C GLN A 219 5.03 35.64 -0.80
N VAL A 220 4.23 35.60 0.28
CA VAL A 220 3.86 36.80 1.08
C VAL A 220 4.44 36.74 2.51
N GLU A 221 5.57 36.07 2.74
CA GLU A 221 6.30 36.18 4.03
C GLU A 221 7.19 37.43 4.14
N ASN A 222 7.27 38.28 3.11
CA ASN A 222 8.10 39.50 3.14
C ASN A 222 7.34 40.79 3.55
N SER A 223 6.10 40.70 4.02
CA SER A 223 5.35 41.85 4.54
C SER A 223 4.51 41.46 5.75
N GLU A 224 5.16 41.09 6.85
CA GLU A 224 4.53 41.07 8.18
C GLU A 224 4.57 42.48 8.78
N GLU A 225 3.58 43.31 8.41
CA GLU A 225 3.16 44.44 9.25
C GLU A 225 1.90 44.01 10.03
N ASP A 226 1.93 44.27 11.33
CA ASP A 226 0.94 43.91 12.35
C ASP A 226 -0.51 44.21 11.93
N VAL A 227 -1.26 43.18 11.49
CA VAL A 227 -2.73 43.25 11.38
C VAL A 227 -3.34 42.45 12.52
N ASP A 228 -3.56 43.17 13.63
CA ASP A 228 -4.26 42.74 14.83
C ASP A 228 -5.77 42.54 14.50
N GLY A 229 -6.12 41.35 14.01
CA GLY A 229 -7.48 40.97 13.64
C GLY A 229 -7.87 39.65 14.30
N GLY A 230 -8.60 39.72 15.40
CA GLY A 230 -8.98 38.59 16.26
C GLY A 230 -9.57 37.39 15.51
N SER A 231 -8.73 36.37 15.31
CA SER A 231 -9.15 35.00 15.03
C SER A 231 -9.37 34.27 16.36
N PRO A 232 -10.31 33.32 16.45
CA PRO A 232 -10.59 32.57 17.68
C PRO A 232 -9.32 31.90 18.22
N ASP A 233 -9.14 31.92 19.55
CA ASP A 233 -8.02 31.36 20.31
C ASP A 233 -7.84 29.86 20.01
N ILE A 234 -7.07 29.54 18.98
CA ILE A 234 -6.51 28.21 18.78
C ILE A 234 -5.38 28.07 19.81
N VAL A 235 -5.46 27.04 20.66
CA VAL A 235 -4.35 26.64 21.54
C VAL A 235 -3.21 26.16 20.64
N GLN A 236 -2.40 27.10 20.16
CA GLN A 236 -1.14 26.81 19.52
C GLN A 236 -0.21 26.24 20.59
N SER A 237 0.41 25.10 20.30
CA SER A 237 1.52 24.59 21.09
C SER A 237 2.58 25.68 21.22
N VAL A 238 3.38 25.60 22.28
CA VAL A 238 4.48 26.54 22.54
C VAL A 238 5.46 26.59 21.35
N HIS A 239 5.53 25.56 20.52
CA HIS A 239 6.39 25.53 19.35
C HIS A 239 5.76 26.09 18.07
N GLY A 240 4.42 26.13 17.92
CA GLY A 240 3.70 26.73 16.77
C GLY A 240 3.85 26.00 15.43
N LYS A 241 4.13 24.69 15.46
CA LYS A 241 4.56 23.90 14.28
C LYS A 241 3.51 22.94 13.74
N GLU A 242 2.26 23.07 14.17
CA GLU A 242 1.18 22.16 13.80
C GLU A 242 0.93 22.17 12.29
N LYS A 243 1.31 23.26 11.60
CA LYS A 243 1.13 23.45 10.17
C LYS A 243 2.15 22.72 9.29
N LEU A 244 3.20 22.13 9.86
CA LEU A 244 4.28 21.49 9.11
C LEU A 244 3.95 20.02 8.80
N PHE A 245 3.24 19.75 7.71
CA PHE A 245 2.80 18.38 7.33
C PHE A 245 3.71 17.65 6.35
N VAL A 246 4.44 18.39 5.50
CA VAL A 246 5.22 17.81 4.41
C VAL A 246 6.65 17.56 4.91
N TRP A 247 6.99 16.30 5.13
CA TRP A 247 8.26 15.91 5.74
C TRP A 247 9.50 16.36 4.94
N ASP A 248 9.39 16.35 3.61
CA ASP A 248 10.42 16.72 2.63
C ASP A 248 10.30 18.17 2.15
N GLU A 249 9.54 19.00 2.86
CA GLU A 249 9.42 20.43 2.55
C GLU A 249 10.76 21.12 2.78
N GLY A 250 11.58 21.16 1.74
CA GLY A 250 12.74 22.03 1.70
C GLY A 250 12.25 23.47 1.83
N GLY A 251 12.92 24.28 2.64
CA GLY A 251 12.55 25.68 2.67
C GLY A 251 12.85 26.31 1.31
N GLU A 252 11.92 27.14 0.85
CA GLU A 252 11.94 27.82 -0.46
C GLU A 252 13.35 28.23 -0.86
N SER A 253 13.77 27.73 -2.01
CA SER A 253 15.11 27.94 -2.52
C SER A 253 15.23 29.36 -3.03
N ASP A 254 16.09 30.17 -2.41
CA ASP A 254 16.95 31.04 -3.21
C ASP A 254 17.87 30.09 -3.98
N ASP A 255 17.45 29.74 -5.20
CA ASP A 255 18.10 28.91 -6.20
C ASP A 255 19.22 27.99 -5.68
N GLU A 256 18.90 26.70 -5.53
CA GLU A 256 19.93 25.65 -5.42
C GLU A 256 20.76 25.63 -6.70
N ILE A 257 21.76 26.52 -6.78
CA ILE A 257 22.81 26.49 -7.77
C ILE A 257 23.44 25.10 -7.61
N SER A 258 23.12 24.22 -8.55
CA SER A 258 23.71 22.89 -8.71
C SER A 258 25.12 23.08 -9.24
N ASP A 259 25.95 23.78 -8.47
CA ASP A 259 27.37 23.79 -8.72
C ASP A 259 27.88 22.42 -8.27
N ASP A 260 27.90 21.48 -9.22
CA ASP A 260 28.67 20.25 -9.22
C ASP A 260 30.20 20.52 -9.15
N HIS A 261 30.62 21.61 -8.50
CA HIS A 261 32.00 21.91 -8.25
C HIS A 261 32.53 20.93 -7.21
N GLU A 262 33.00 19.79 -7.72
CA GLU A 262 33.86 18.83 -7.05
C GLU A 262 34.91 19.58 -6.22
N SER A 263 34.86 19.36 -4.90
CA SER A 263 35.84 19.90 -3.96
C SER A 263 37.26 19.54 -4.43
N VAL A 264 38.12 20.55 -4.52
CA VAL A 264 39.54 20.41 -4.83
C VAL A 264 40.20 19.46 -3.82
N THR A 265 40.43 18.22 -4.25
CA THR A 265 41.18 17.20 -3.49
C THR A 265 42.67 17.43 -3.71
N GLY A 266 43.32 18.10 -2.75
CA GLY A 266 44.72 18.51 -2.88
C GLY A 266 45.65 18.27 -1.67
N THR A 267 45.17 17.80 -0.52
CA THR A 267 46.06 17.59 0.65
C THR A 267 45.68 16.35 1.48
N ASP A 268 46.64 15.47 1.73
CA ASP A 268 46.52 14.20 2.48
C ASP A 268 46.23 14.37 4.00
N VAL A 269 46.12 15.60 4.49
CA VAL A 269 45.81 15.86 5.91
C VAL A 269 44.30 16.03 6.05
N VAL A 270 43.64 15.07 6.72
CA VAL A 270 42.22 15.18 7.09
C VAL A 270 42.07 16.33 8.08
N PRO A 271 41.44 17.46 7.70
CA PRO A 271 41.29 18.61 8.58
C PRO A 271 40.35 18.30 9.75
N SER A 272 40.55 18.97 10.89
CA SER A 272 39.59 18.89 12.02
C SER A 272 38.25 19.50 11.63
N ALA A 273 37.17 19.11 12.32
CA ALA A 273 35.84 19.68 12.09
C ALA A 273 35.84 21.21 12.30
N GLY A 274 36.56 21.70 13.33
CA GLY A 274 36.72 23.13 13.55
C GLY A 274 37.51 23.84 12.45
N SER A 275 38.57 23.21 11.91
CA SER A 275 39.32 23.78 10.78
C SER A 275 38.51 23.82 9.49
N LEU A 276 37.69 22.80 9.21
CA LEU A 276 36.77 22.80 8.08
C LEU A 276 35.74 23.92 8.20
N PHE A 277 35.16 24.09 9.39
CA PHE A 277 34.18 25.12 9.67
C PHE A 277 34.76 26.53 9.56
N GLU A 278 35.95 26.77 10.12
CA GLU A 278 36.65 28.06 9.98
C GLU A 278 36.96 28.37 8.52
N ASN A 279 37.47 27.40 7.75
CA ASN A 279 37.75 27.60 6.33
C ASN A 279 36.47 27.96 5.55
N GLN A 280 35.33 27.32 5.86
CA GLN A 280 34.04 27.68 5.26
C GLN A 280 33.64 29.12 5.58
N LEU A 281 33.76 29.56 6.83
CA LEU A 281 33.49 30.94 7.23
C LEU A 281 34.37 31.95 6.48
N ILE A 282 35.68 31.67 6.39
CA ILE A 282 36.64 32.51 5.66
C ILE A 282 36.26 32.60 4.17
N HIS A 283 35.90 31.49 3.55
CA HIS A 283 35.45 31.48 2.15
C HIS A 283 34.18 32.31 1.96
N GLU A 284 33.19 32.14 2.84
CA GLU A 284 31.95 32.90 2.78
C GLU A 284 32.18 34.42 2.94
N ASP A 285 33.06 34.83 3.85
CA ASP A 285 33.43 36.24 4.01
C ASP A 285 34.13 36.78 2.77
N HIS A 286 35.03 36.01 2.15
CA HIS A 286 35.69 36.40 0.90
C HIS A 286 34.71 36.66 -0.25
N PHE A 287 33.68 35.82 -0.41
CA PHE A 287 32.65 36.05 -1.44
C PHE A 287 31.89 37.36 -1.23
N VAL A 288 31.59 37.73 0.02
CA VAL A 288 30.90 39.00 0.33
C VAL A 288 31.73 40.23 -0.05
N TYR A 289 33.06 40.16 0.06
CA TYR A 289 33.93 41.31 -0.23
C TYR A 289 34.22 41.53 -1.73
N PHE A 290 34.12 40.51 -2.58
CA PHE A 290 34.50 40.58 -4.00
C PHE A 290 33.33 40.82 -4.97
N GLU A 291 32.08 40.74 -4.52
CA GLU A 291 30.90 41.09 -5.33
C GLU A 291 30.78 42.62 -5.49
N ALA A 292 31.38 43.15 -6.56
CA ALA A 292 31.23 44.55 -6.97
C ALA A 292 29.75 44.87 -7.33
N PRO A 293 29.25 46.11 -7.11
CA PRO A 293 27.82 46.46 -7.16
C PRO A 293 27.13 46.42 -8.54
N SER A 294 27.69 45.75 -9.56
CA SER A 294 27.30 45.97 -10.95
C SER A 294 26.73 44.79 -11.74
N GLN A 295 26.59 43.56 -11.22
CA GLN A 295 25.93 42.49 -11.99
C GLN A 295 25.03 41.59 -11.12
N ASP A 296 23.75 41.53 -11.54
CA ASP A 296 22.63 40.68 -11.12
C ASP A 296 22.40 40.41 -9.62
N LYS A 297 21.39 41.10 -9.07
CA LYS A 297 20.85 40.87 -7.72
C LYS A 297 20.27 39.45 -7.51
N SER A 298 20.16 38.63 -8.55
CA SER A 298 19.63 37.27 -8.50
C SER A 298 20.61 36.23 -7.94
N GLN A 299 21.87 36.58 -7.66
CA GLN A 299 22.88 35.61 -7.17
C GLN A 299 23.19 35.68 -5.67
N HIS A 300 22.64 36.63 -4.92
CA HIS A 300 22.97 36.74 -3.50
C HIS A 300 22.27 35.66 -2.65
N MET A 301 23.01 34.63 -2.27
CA MET A 301 22.55 33.63 -1.29
C MET A 301 22.20 34.32 0.03
N THR A 302 20.97 34.12 0.51
CA THR A 302 20.53 34.59 1.83
C THR A 302 21.36 33.98 2.96
N GLN A 303 21.42 34.66 4.11
CA GLN A 303 22.14 34.16 5.30
C GLN A 303 21.67 32.75 5.68
N ARG A 304 20.36 32.50 5.55
CA ARG A 304 19.76 31.18 5.75
C ARG A 304 20.35 30.15 4.78
N ALA A 305 20.38 30.43 3.49
CA ALA A 305 20.94 29.54 2.48
C ALA A 305 22.42 29.23 2.74
N ARG A 306 23.21 30.22 3.20
CA ARG A 306 24.61 30.02 3.60
C ARG A 306 24.74 29.05 4.77
N VAL A 307 23.97 29.28 5.85
CA VAL A 307 23.96 28.37 7.02
C VAL A 307 23.54 26.96 6.62
N ARG A 308 22.52 26.80 5.77
CA ARG A 308 22.13 25.48 5.24
C ARG A 308 23.27 24.80 4.50
N LYS A 309 23.93 25.51 3.57
CA LYS A 309 25.08 25.00 2.80
C LYS A 309 26.21 24.57 3.75
N ARG A 310 26.49 25.37 4.76
CA ARG A 310 27.51 25.10 5.78
C ARG A 310 27.21 23.84 6.59
N LEU A 311 25.98 23.71 7.09
CA LEU A 311 25.53 22.52 7.81
C LEU A 311 25.55 21.27 6.93
N ALA A 312 25.13 21.38 5.67
CA ALA A 312 25.14 20.26 4.73
C ALA A 312 26.57 19.73 4.49
N ILE A 313 27.55 20.62 4.34
CA ILE A 313 28.96 20.24 4.13
C ILE A 313 29.59 19.71 5.42
N SER A 314 29.36 20.38 6.56
CA SER A 314 30.09 20.10 7.81
C SER A 314 29.53 18.91 8.59
N CYS A 315 28.20 18.74 8.61
CA CYS A 315 27.58 17.67 9.41
C CYS A 315 27.52 16.35 8.63
N ASP A 316 27.45 16.39 7.30
CA ASP A 316 27.25 15.23 6.42
C ASP A 316 26.27 14.23 7.04
N PHE A 317 25.03 14.69 7.13
CA PHE A 317 23.99 13.97 7.83
C PHE A 317 23.55 12.69 7.11
N LYS A 318 23.81 12.60 5.81
CA LYS A 318 23.65 11.36 5.04
C LYS A 318 24.58 10.27 5.58
N ALA A 319 25.82 10.61 5.94
CA ALA A 319 26.71 9.67 6.61
C ALA A 319 26.18 9.27 7.99
N LEU A 320 25.60 10.17 8.78
CA LEU A 320 25.02 9.82 10.10
C LEU A 320 24.05 8.62 10.02
N ILE A 321 23.25 8.55 8.96
CA ILE A 321 22.29 7.45 8.73
C ILE A 321 22.95 6.28 7.97
N SER A 322 23.70 6.55 6.91
CA SER A 322 24.30 5.49 6.08
C SER A 322 25.43 4.73 6.77
N GLU A 323 26.14 5.35 7.71
CA GLU A 323 27.18 4.75 8.53
C GLU A 323 26.62 3.96 9.72
N SER A 324 25.30 3.99 9.97
CA SER A 324 24.66 3.13 11.00
C SER A 324 25.00 1.64 10.82
N ARG A 325 25.29 1.20 9.59
CA ARG A 325 25.77 -0.16 9.28
C ARG A 325 27.10 -0.54 9.95
N PHE A 326 27.91 0.46 10.32
CA PHE A 326 29.21 0.26 10.99
C PHE A 326 29.10 0.33 12.51
N LEU A 327 27.94 0.74 13.05
CA LEU A 327 27.70 0.77 14.48
C LEU A 327 27.55 -0.64 15.04
N THR A 328 27.83 -0.77 16.34
CA THR A 328 27.52 -2.00 17.06
C THR A 328 26.01 -2.22 17.08
N LEU A 329 25.57 -3.48 17.26
CA LEU A 329 24.14 -3.78 17.39
C LEU A 329 23.49 -2.91 18.48
N GLU A 330 24.16 -2.74 19.61
CA GLU A 330 23.64 -1.91 20.71
C GLU A 330 23.54 -0.44 20.32
N GLY A 331 24.53 0.09 19.59
CA GLY A 331 24.48 1.45 19.04
C GLY A 331 23.27 1.67 18.13
N VAL A 332 22.99 0.73 17.21
CA VAL A 332 21.81 0.78 16.33
C VAL A 332 20.51 0.68 17.15
N ARG A 333 20.46 -0.20 18.16
CA ARG A 333 19.30 -0.33 19.06
C ARG A 333 19.06 0.98 19.83
N HIS A 334 20.09 1.60 20.37
CA HIS A 334 19.99 2.90 21.04
C HIS A 334 19.51 4.00 20.09
N GLN A 335 20.00 4.04 18.85
CA GLN A 335 19.51 4.99 17.83
C GLN A 335 18.02 4.83 17.58
N LEU A 336 17.56 3.59 17.31
CA LEU A 336 16.16 3.30 17.04
C LEU A 336 15.26 3.63 18.23
N VAL A 337 15.66 3.22 19.45
CA VAL A 337 14.90 3.51 20.67
C VAL A 337 14.83 5.01 20.92
N ALA A 338 15.91 5.77 20.69
CA ALA A 338 15.88 7.21 20.85
C ALA A 338 14.85 7.89 19.93
N ILE A 339 14.79 7.50 18.65
CA ILE A 339 13.79 8.03 17.71
C ILE A 339 12.37 7.63 18.14
N VAL A 340 12.15 6.36 18.48
CA VAL A 340 10.85 5.84 18.95
C VAL A 340 10.37 6.59 20.18
N ASN A 341 11.25 6.88 21.13
CA ASN A 341 10.92 7.62 22.35
C ASN A 341 10.53 9.06 22.03
N LEU A 342 11.23 9.74 21.10
CA LEU A 342 10.85 11.08 20.64
C LEU A 342 9.48 11.10 19.96
N ILE A 343 9.16 10.09 19.15
CA ILE A 343 7.82 9.96 18.52
C ILE A 343 6.71 9.80 19.58
N LYS A 344 7.00 9.14 20.70
CA LYS A 344 6.05 8.94 21.81
C LYS A 344 5.93 10.15 22.74
N GLY A 345 6.66 11.23 22.47
CA GLY A 345 6.73 12.39 23.37
C GLY A 345 7.45 12.08 24.70
N GLU A 346 8.20 10.98 24.78
CA GLU A 346 9.04 10.72 25.95
C GLU A 346 10.16 11.78 25.96
N GLY A 347 10.13 12.66 26.96
CA GLY A 347 11.00 13.84 27.03
C GLY A 347 12.50 13.54 26.81
N LEU A 348 13.23 14.57 26.39
CA LEU A 348 14.70 14.51 26.27
C LEU A 348 15.40 14.30 27.62
N PHE A 349 14.72 14.57 28.74
CA PHE A 349 15.33 14.69 30.06
C PHE A 349 14.82 13.62 31.04
N ASP A 350 15.43 12.43 31.00
CA ASP A 350 15.50 11.53 32.17
C ASP A 350 16.73 11.90 33.03
N MET A 351 16.91 13.19 33.32
CA MET A 351 18.01 13.61 34.18
C MET A 351 17.65 13.27 35.63
N PRO A 352 18.55 12.61 36.39
CA PRO A 352 18.30 12.31 37.79
C PRO A 352 18.04 13.62 38.56
N GLU A 353 17.05 13.61 39.45
CA GLU A 353 16.53 14.77 40.24
C GLU A 353 17.59 15.64 40.95
N ASN A 354 18.85 15.23 40.95
CA ASN A 354 19.97 15.89 41.63
C ASN A 354 20.91 16.66 40.69
N ALA A 355 20.69 16.67 39.37
CA ALA A 355 21.54 17.37 38.42
C ALA A 355 21.08 18.82 38.22
N VAL A 356 21.69 19.72 39.00
CA VAL A 356 21.68 21.19 38.84
C VAL A 356 20.40 21.88 39.38
N GLN A 357 20.33 22.02 40.70
CA GLN A 357 19.70 23.21 41.30
C GLN A 357 20.65 24.39 41.08
N THR A 358 20.42 25.19 40.03
CA THR A 358 20.97 26.55 39.98
C THR A 358 20.18 27.42 40.94
N GLU A 359 20.87 28.18 41.80
CA GLU A 359 20.25 29.08 42.79
C GLU A 359 19.45 30.24 42.16
N ASP A 360 19.56 30.41 40.83
CA ASP A 360 18.88 31.45 40.05
C ASP A 360 17.85 30.80 39.09
N GLY A 361 16.60 30.67 39.56
CA GLY A 361 15.42 30.41 38.72
C GLY A 361 15.31 29.00 38.11
N GLU A 362 14.22 28.29 38.43
CA GLU A 362 13.83 27.06 37.74
C GLU A 362 13.59 27.34 36.25
N ILE A 363 14.54 26.99 35.38
CA ILE A 363 14.24 26.82 33.96
C ILE A 363 13.39 25.55 33.89
N ASN A 364 12.10 25.70 33.59
CA ASN A 364 11.14 24.61 33.40
C ASN A 364 11.49 23.79 32.14
N LEU A 365 12.62 23.08 32.16
CA LEU A 365 13.08 22.16 31.11
C LEU A 365 12.33 20.81 31.14
N ARG A 366 11.33 20.67 32.02
CA ARG A 366 10.48 19.47 32.16
C ARG A 366 9.33 19.38 31.14
N GLY A 367 9.36 20.19 30.08
CA GLY A 367 8.38 20.13 28.99
C GLY A 367 8.51 18.85 28.16
N THR A 368 7.38 18.31 27.73
CA THR A 368 7.34 17.30 26.67
C THR A 368 7.91 17.90 25.39
N PHE A 369 8.82 17.17 24.73
CA PHE A 369 9.34 17.59 23.44
C PHE A 369 8.39 17.08 22.37
N ASP A 370 7.41 17.90 22.03
CA ASP A 370 6.43 17.55 21.02
C ASP A 370 7.02 17.86 19.63
N ILE A 371 7.24 16.81 18.84
CA ILE A 371 7.72 16.96 17.46
C ILE A 371 6.58 17.38 16.54
N SER A 372 6.87 18.19 15.53
CA SER A 372 5.87 18.56 14.52
C SER A 372 5.41 17.32 13.72
N PRO A 373 4.20 17.33 13.11
CA PRO A 373 3.71 16.20 12.31
C PRO A 373 4.65 15.78 11.18
N GLY A 374 5.33 16.74 10.56
CA GLY A 374 6.30 16.47 9.51
C GLY A 374 7.64 15.95 10.05
N SER A 375 8.03 16.33 11.28
CA SER A 375 9.19 15.75 11.96
C SER A 375 8.90 14.33 12.45
N GLU A 376 7.67 14.04 12.86
CA GLU A 376 7.18 12.68 13.12
C GLU A 376 7.28 11.81 11.86
N ALA A 377 6.79 12.31 10.71
CA ALA A 377 6.92 11.63 9.42
C ALA A 377 8.40 11.43 9.03
N PHE A 378 9.24 12.44 9.22
CA PHE A 378 10.68 12.34 8.97
C PHE A 378 11.36 11.31 9.90
N ALA A 379 10.96 11.24 11.17
CA ALA A 379 11.45 10.26 12.13
C ALA A 379 11.14 8.82 11.68
N GLU A 380 9.95 8.57 11.13
CA GLU A 380 9.60 7.26 10.55
C GLU A 380 10.45 6.92 9.32
N VAL A 381 10.75 7.91 8.47
CA VAL A 381 11.70 7.73 7.36
C VAL A 381 13.09 7.37 7.87
N LEU A 382 13.57 8.02 8.93
CA LEU A 382 14.87 7.70 9.55
C LEU A 382 14.90 6.28 10.14
N ILE A 383 13.85 5.86 10.84
CA ILE A 383 13.72 4.48 11.35
C ILE A 383 13.83 3.48 10.20
N CYS A 384 13.09 3.71 9.12
CA CYS A 384 13.11 2.87 7.93
C CYS A 384 14.52 2.81 7.31
N GLU A 385 15.14 3.96 7.07
CA GLU A 385 16.49 4.01 6.47
C GLU A 385 17.53 3.32 7.34
N ILE A 386 17.53 3.54 8.66
CA ILE A 386 18.43 2.84 9.59
C ILE A 386 18.18 1.33 9.52
N ALA A 387 16.93 0.87 9.53
CA ALA A 387 16.61 -0.55 9.42
C ALA A 387 17.09 -1.16 8.07
N LEU A 388 16.90 -0.44 6.97
CA LEU A 388 17.30 -0.89 5.63
C LEU A 388 18.83 -0.89 5.42
N LYS A 389 19.57 0.06 6.03
CA LYS A 389 21.05 0.01 6.03
C LYS A 389 21.59 -1.14 6.89
N ASN A 390 20.80 -1.61 7.84
CA ASN A 390 21.09 -2.74 8.73
C ASN A 390 20.33 -4.01 8.34
N ARG A 391 20.03 -4.18 7.03
CA ARG A 391 19.20 -5.27 6.51
C ARG A 391 19.68 -6.68 6.86
N ASP A 392 20.97 -6.89 7.11
CA ASP A 392 21.59 -8.15 7.52
C ASP A 392 21.35 -8.45 9.00
N ARG A 393 21.17 -7.42 9.82
CA ARG A 393 20.86 -7.50 11.25
C ARG A 393 19.39 -7.24 11.57
N LEU A 394 18.53 -7.11 10.55
CA LEU A 394 17.12 -6.76 10.70
C LEU A 394 16.39 -7.63 11.73
N GLY A 395 16.59 -8.95 11.72
CA GLY A 395 15.97 -9.85 12.69
C GLY A 395 16.35 -9.58 14.15
N GLN A 396 17.53 -9.00 14.43
CA GLN A 396 18.01 -8.68 15.77
C GLN A 396 17.50 -7.33 16.29
N ILE A 397 17.13 -6.42 15.38
CA ILE A 397 16.55 -5.11 15.71
C ILE A 397 15.02 -5.11 15.61
N TRP A 398 14.43 -6.13 14.98
CA TRP A 398 13.01 -6.19 14.68
C TRP A 398 12.13 -6.14 15.93
N ASP A 399 12.54 -6.70 17.08
CA ASP A 399 11.71 -6.67 18.30
C ASP A 399 11.36 -5.22 18.74
N ILE A 400 12.28 -4.28 18.52
CA ILE A 400 12.07 -2.85 18.81
C ILE A 400 11.08 -2.26 17.81
N LEU A 401 11.29 -2.55 16.52
CA LEU A 401 10.48 -2.06 15.41
C LEU A 401 9.05 -2.62 15.47
N GLU A 402 8.91 -3.92 15.71
CA GLU A 402 7.64 -4.61 15.87
C GLU A 402 6.83 -3.99 17.01
N LYS A 403 7.44 -3.79 18.19
CA LYS A 403 6.75 -3.12 19.31
C LYS A 403 6.32 -1.69 18.95
N HIS A 404 7.15 -0.94 18.23
CA HIS A 404 6.83 0.42 17.76
C HIS A 404 5.64 0.42 16.78
N TYR A 405 5.73 -0.36 15.70
CA TYR A 405 4.70 -0.41 14.67
C TYR A 405 3.39 -1.01 15.15
N LEU A 406 3.43 -2.06 15.97
CA LEU A 406 2.24 -2.60 16.60
C LEU A 406 1.58 -1.55 17.52
N GLY A 407 2.38 -0.80 18.31
CA GLY A 407 1.85 0.23 19.19
C GLY A 407 1.26 1.44 18.46
N ARG A 408 1.78 1.79 17.28
CA ARG A 408 1.25 2.92 16.48
C ARG A 408 0.06 2.56 15.60
N LEU A 409 0.02 1.34 15.08
CA LEU A 409 -1.02 0.90 14.13
C LEU A 409 -2.21 0.21 14.83
N ARG A 410 -2.04 -0.28 16.07
CA ARG A 410 -3.16 -0.76 16.88
C ARG A 410 -3.87 0.43 17.52
N SER A 411 -5.18 0.47 17.39
CA SER A 411 -6.04 1.30 18.23
C SER A 411 -6.26 0.51 19.53
N ASP A 412 -5.65 0.93 20.63
CA ASP A 412 -5.96 0.41 21.96
C ASP A 412 -7.34 0.92 22.40
N THR A 413 -8.40 0.42 21.75
CA THR A 413 -9.77 0.59 22.22
C THR A 413 -10.36 -0.81 22.46
N GLU A 414 -10.01 -1.38 23.61
CA GLU A 414 -10.74 -2.51 24.20
C GLU A 414 -12.20 -2.12 24.51
N ASP A 415 -12.47 -0.81 24.63
CA ASP A 415 -13.80 -0.23 24.74
C ASP A 415 -14.27 0.21 23.34
N GLY A 416 -15.28 -0.45 22.78
CA GLY A 416 -15.74 -0.34 21.38
C GLY A 416 -16.22 1.04 20.85
N SER A 417 -15.79 2.17 21.41
CA SER A 417 -15.77 3.46 20.72
C SER A 417 -14.51 3.53 19.85
N ALA A 418 -14.60 3.09 18.60
CA ALA A 418 -13.56 3.31 17.61
C ALA A 418 -13.45 4.81 17.34
N GLU A 419 -12.62 5.53 18.10
CA GLU A 419 -12.12 6.82 17.63
C GLU A 419 -11.43 6.57 16.29
N GLU A 420 -11.89 7.28 15.27
CA GLU A 420 -11.35 7.20 13.92
C GLU A 420 -9.88 7.62 13.98
N ILE A 421 -8.96 6.70 13.65
CA ILE A 421 -7.53 7.03 13.58
C ILE A 421 -7.38 8.12 12.53
N LEU A 422 -7.08 9.34 12.95
CA LEU A 422 -6.74 10.40 12.02
C LEU A 422 -5.41 10.04 11.34
N VAL A 423 -5.43 9.85 10.02
CA VAL A 423 -4.20 9.56 9.27
C VAL A 423 -3.34 10.82 9.24
N SER A 424 -2.32 10.85 10.11
CA SER A 424 -1.27 11.87 10.09
C SER A 424 -0.18 11.51 9.06
N PRO A 425 0.66 12.47 8.64
CA PRO A 425 1.87 12.17 7.87
C PRO A 425 2.78 11.15 8.55
N GLY A 426 2.86 11.16 9.89
CA GLY A 426 3.58 10.16 10.67
C GLY A 426 3.00 8.76 10.52
N ILE A 427 1.67 8.61 10.49
CA ILE A 427 1.02 7.31 10.24
C ILE A 427 1.23 6.85 8.80
N GLU A 428 1.18 7.75 7.81
CA GLU A 428 1.51 7.43 6.43
C GLU A 428 2.94 6.89 6.30
N LYS A 429 3.93 7.61 6.85
CA LYS A 429 5.33 7.15 6.81
C LYS A 429 5.58 5.89 7.63
N CYS A 430 4.87 5.70 8.73
CA CYS A 430 4.86 4.43 9.47
C CYS A 430 4.40 3.25 8.59
N VAL A 431 3.27 3.38 7.88
CA VAL A 431 2.76 2.32 6.97
C VAL A 431 3.73 2.07 5.82
N THR A 432 4.20 3.12 5.16
CA THR A 432 5.16 2.97 4.04
C THR A 432 6.49 2.35 4.50
N ALA A 433 6.97 2.67 5.71
CA ALA A 433 8.17 2.07 6.28
C ALA A 433 8.02 0.55 6.45
N VAL A 434 6.90 0.09 7.03
CA VAL A 434 6.64 -1.36 7.19
C VAL A 434 6.59 -2.05 5.84
N ILE A 435 5.95 -1.45 4.82
CA ILE A 435 5.87 -2.04 3.48
C ILE A 435 7.25 -2.10 2.81
N ARG A 436 8.05 -1.02 2.89
CA ARG A 436 9.42 -0.98 2.35
C ARG A 436 10.32 -2.03 3.01
N MET A 437 10.21 -2.18 4.33
CA MET A 437 10.89 -3.26 5.05
C MET A 437 10.36 -4.64 4.62
N GLY A 438 9.06 -4.78 4.38
CA GLY A 438 8.43 -5.97 3.80
C GLY A 438 9.05 -6.38 2.46
N CYS A 439 9.21 -5.45 1.53
CA CYS A 439 9.88 -5.69 0.24
C CYS A 439 11.27 -6.31 0.41
N ARG A 440 12.03 -5.88 1.42
CA ARG A 440 13.37 -6.43 1.69
C ARG A 440 13.32 -7.71 2.52
N ALA A 441 12.36 -7.82 3.42
CA ALA A 441 12.18 -8.96 4.30
C ALA A 441 11.82 -10.22 3.52
N VAL A 442 11.04 -10.13 2.43
CA VAL A 442 10.66 -11.28 1.58
C VAL A 442 11.88 -12.14 1.20
N ARG A 443 13.05 -11.53 0.98
CA ARG A 443 14.31 -12.23 0.63
C ARG A 443 14.96 -13.00 1.79
N ARG A 444 14.34 -13.02 2.97
CA ARG A 444 14.92 -13.48 4.23
C ARG A 444 13.94 -14.33 5.04
N GLU A 445 14.08 -15.64 4.92
CA GLU A 445 13.23 -16.64 5.60
C GLU A 445 13.10 -16.44 7.11
N ASP A 446 14.15 -15.92 7.77
CA ASP A 446 14.19 -15.73 9.22
C ASP A 446 13.29 -14.59 9.73
N ILE A 447 12.90 -13.66 8.86
CA ILE A 447 12.17 -12.44 9.25
C ILE A 447 10.92 -12.15 8.41
N THR A 448 10.77 -12.75 7.23
CA THR A 448 9.63 -12.56 6.31
C THR A 448 8.28 -12.62 7.03
N ASN A 449 8.00 -13.73 7.73
CA ASN A 449 6.69 -13.94 8.37
C ASN A 449 6.44 -12.96 9.52
N ARG A 450 7.48 -12.49 10.21
CA ARG A 450 7.35 -11.50 11.30
C ARG A 450 7.02 -10.11 10.75
N VAL A 451 7.68 -9.71 9.67
CA VAL A 451 7.47 -8.40 9.04
C VAL A 451 6.12 -8.35 8.32
N ILE A 452 5.82 -9.36 7.50
CA ILE A 452 4.53 -9.46 6.80
C ILE A 452 3.38 -9.67 7.80
N GLY A 453 3.62 -10.31 8.94
CA GLY A 453 2.64 -10.43 10.02
C GLY A 453 2.12 -9.08 10.54
N VAL A 454 2.98 -8.05 10.59
CA VAL A 454 2.57 -6.68 10.99
C VAL A 454 1.65 -6.04 9.95
N LEU A 455 1.84 -6.35 8.67
CA LEU A 455 1.00 -5.85 7.58
C LEU A 455 -0.46 -6.30 7.70
N LYS A 456 -0.75 -7.38 8.45
CA LYS A 456 -2.11 -7.79 8.79
C LYS A 456 -2.86 -6.73 9.61
N LEU A 457 -2.19 -5.80 10.27
CA LEU A 457 -2.89 -4.68 10.92
C LEU A 457 -3.59 -3.75 9.93
N LEU A 458 -3.17 -3.76 8.68
CA LEU A 458 -3.80 -3.01 7.60
C LEU A 458 -5.03 -3.77 7.03
N TYR A 459 -5.26 -5.05 7.40
CA TYR A 459 -6.39 -5.86 6.91
C TYR A 459 -6.88 -6.99 7.86
N PRO A 460 -8.20 -7.15 8.09
CA PRO A 460 -9.31 -6.33 7.61
C PRO A 460 -9.39 -5.01 8.40
N PRO A 461 -9.72 -3.88 7.75
CA PRO A 461 -9.96 -2.63 8.46
C PRO A 461 -11.26 -2.77 9.25
N VAL A 462 -11.19 -3.28 10.47
CA VAL A 462 -12.35 -3.25 11.36
C VAL A 462 -12.62 -1.78 11.67
N GLY A 463 -13.62 -1.20 11.00
CA GLY A 463 -14.12 0.15 11.25
C GLY A 463 -13.23 1.32 10.82
N LYS A 464 -12.27 1.15 9.90
CA LYS A 464 -11.25 2.19 9.60
C LYS A 464 -11.27 2.67 8.14
N LYS A 465 -12.26 3.49 7.77
CA LYS A 465 -12.24 4.28 6.52
C LYS A 465 -10.98 5.12 6.39
N ALA A 466 -10.44 5.56 7.52
CA ALA A 466 -9.17 6.27 7.65
C ALA A 466 -8.05 5.72 6.75
N TYR A 467 -7.87 4.39 6.64
CA TYR A 467 -6.76 3.84 5.85
C TYR A 467 -7.00 3.76 4.34
N GLU A 468 -8.22 4.00 3.85
CA GLU A 468 -8.53 3.99 2.40
C GLU A 468 -7.67 5.01 1.64
N CYS A 469 -7.34 6.12 2.29
CA CYS A 469 -6.50 7.14 1.68
C CYS A 469 -5.06 6.62 1.40
N LEU A 470 -4.61 5.55 2.10
CA LEU A 470 -3.32 4.87 1.88
C LEU A 470 -3.37 3.74 0.83
N ASN A 471 -4.52 3.49 0.19
CA ASN A 471 -4.69 2.40 -0.78
C ASN A 471 -3.61 2.40 -1.88
N LYS A 472 -3.23 3.58 -2.37
CA LYS A 472 -2.20 3.72 -3.43
C LYS A 472 -0.82 3.30 -2.97
N HIS A 473 -0.44 3.66 -1.73
CA HIS A 473 0.83 3.25 -1.12
C HIS A 473 0.88 1.74 -0.95
N VAL A 474 -0.20 1.16 -0.43
CA VAL A 474 -0.30 -0.29 -0.21
C VAL A 474 -0.27 -1.02 -1.55
N GLY A 475 -1.01 -0.57 -2.56
CA GLY A 475 -1.04 -1.18 -3.90
C GLY A 475 0.35 -1.24 -4.56
N GLU A 476 1.05 -0.10 -4.65
CA GLU A 476 2.41 -0.07 -5.21
C GLU A 476 3.39 -0.89 -4.37
N GLY A 477 3.27 -0.81 -3.04
CA GLY A 477 4.13 -1.55 -2.13
C GLY A 477 3.95 -3.07 -2.21
N LEU A 478 2.70 -3.55 -2.34
CA LEU A 478 2.38 -4.96 -2.58
C LEU A 478 2.94 -5.43 -3.92
N TRP A 479 2.80 -4.62 -4.97
CA TRP A 479 3.37 -4.93 -6.27
C TRP A 479 4.88 -5.09 -6.19
N ARG A 480 5.57 -4.17 -5.53
CA ARG A 480 7.01 -4.29 -5.28
C ARG A 480 7.34 -5.53 -4.48
N MET A 481 6.63 -5.83 -3.39
CA MET A 481 6.84 -7.05 -2.60
C MET A 481 6.73 -8.31 -3.45
N CYS A 482 5.66 -8.43 -4.25
CA CYS A 482 5.43 -9.59 -5.10
C CYS A 482 6.53 -9.74 -6.17
N ASN A 483 6.89 -8.64 -6.83
CA ASN A 483 7.85 -8.61 -7.93
C ASN A 483 9.34 -8.62 -7.50
N THR A 484 9.63 -8.51 -6.20
CA THR A 484 11.02 -8.34 -5.72
C THR A 484 11.81 -9.65 -5.68
N ASP A 485 11.20 -10.75 -5.23
CA ASP A 485 11.82 -12.08 -5.14
C ASP A 485 10.76 -13.19 -4.95
N ALA A 486 10.47 -13.93 -6.02
CA ALA A 486 9.53 -15.05 -5.98
C ALA A 486 10.02 -16.20 -5.07
N GLY A 487 11.33 -16.39 -4.92
CA GLY A 487 11.88 -17.44 -4.05
C GLY A 487 11.53 -17.20 -2.58
N GLY A 488 11.59 -15.95 -2.15
CA GLY A 488 11.25 -15.54 -0.80
C GLY A 488 9.79 -15.80 -0.40
N LEU A 489 8.86 -15.59 -1.33
CA LEU A 489 7.42 -15.83 -1.09
C LEU A 489 7.10 -17.32 -0.94
N ARG A 490 7.90 -18.22 -1.54
CA ARG A 490 7.70 -19.67 -1.46
C ARG A 490 7.85 -20.22 -0.03
N VAL A 491 8.67 -19.57 0.79
CA VAL A 491 8.99 -20.02 2.17
C VAL A 491 8.06 -19.38 3.21
N MET A 492 7.10 -18.58 2.76
CA MET A 492 6.13 -17.93 3.62
C MET A 492 5.18 -18.95 4.25
N ASP A 493 4.86 -18.76 5.53
CA ASP A 493 3.90 -19.60 6.24
C ASP A 493 2.45 -19.21 5.90
N THR A 494 1.49 -19.97 6.40
CA THR A 494 0.06 -19.71 6.16
C THR A 494 -0.36 -18.32 6.65
N LYS A 495 0.20 -17.83 7.77
CA LYS A 495 -0.17 -16.52 8.33
C LYS A 495 0.36 -15.37 7.47
N GLY A 496 1.57 -15.52 6.92
CA GLY A 496 2.15 -14.57 5.99
C GLY A 496 1.32 -14.49 4.72
N TRP A 497 0.92 -15.65 4.16
CA TRP A 497 0.05 -15.67 2.99
C TRP A 497 -1.33 -15.07 3.28
N ASP A 498 -1.93 -15.36 4.44
CA ASP A 498 -3.20 -14.75 4.85
C ASP A 498 -3.11 -13.22 4.88
N ALA A 499 -2.00 -12.68 5.40
CA ALA A 499 -1.76 -11.23 5.44
C ALA A 499 -1.58 -10.65 4.03
N LEU A 500 -0.76 -11.31 3.19
CA LEU A 500 -0.51 -10.85 1.81
C LEU A 500 -1.77 -10.88 0.96
N LEU A 501 -2.46 -12.02 0.90
CA LEU A 501 -3.71 -12.18 0.15
C LEU A 501 -4.82 -11.28 0.71
N GLY A 502 -4.85 -11.10 2.03
CA GLY A 502 -5.76 -10.17 2.68
C GLY A 502 -5.58 -8.73 2.21
N LEU A 503 -4.33 -8.26 2.11
CA LEU A 503 -4.06 -6.91 1.59
C LEU A 503 -4.33 -6.76 0.11
N ILE A 504 -4.04 -7.78 -0.70
CA ILE A 504 -4.42 -7.77 -2.12
C ILE A 504 -5.95 -7.66 -2.26
N LYS A 505 -6.69 -8.41 -1.44
CA LYS A 505 -8.16 -8.35 -1.39
C LYS A 505 -8.65 -6.97 -0.96
N TRP A 506 -7.98 -6.35 0.01
CA TRP A 506 -8.29 -5.00 0.45
C TRP A 506 -8.12 -3.98 -0.67
N CYS A 507 -6.97 -3.99 -1.37
CA CYS A 507 -6.73 -3.11 -2.52
C CYS A 507 -7.76 -3.33 -3.63
N ALA A 508 -8.24 -4.57 -3.82
CA ALA A 508 -9.31 -4.85 -4.76
C ALA A 508 -10.61 -4.15 -4.36
N VAL A 509 -11.06 -4.29 -3.10
CA VAL A 509 -12.36 -3.77 -2.63
C VAL A 509 -12.33 -2.26 -2.39
N SER A 510 -11.34 -1.75 -1.67
CA SER A 510 -11.32 -0.37 -1.16
C SER A 510 -11.12 0.71 -2.21
N ALA A 511 -10.76 0.33 -3.44
CA ALA A 511 -10.63 1.30 -4.51
C ALA A 511 -11.97 1.69 -5.16
N ALA A 512 -13.09 1.09 -4.75
CA ALA A 512 -14.43 1.39 -5.28
C ALA A 512 -14.91 2.82 -4.97
N ASP A 513 -14.50 3.40 -3.84
CA ASP A 513 -15.10 4.65 -3.33
C ASP A 513 -14.53 5.95 -3.94
N GLU A 514 -13.36 5.93 -4.60
CA GLU A 514 -12.72 7.16 -5.13
C GLU A 514 -13.21 7.60 -6.52
N LEU A 515 -13.96 6.75 -7.26
CA LEU A 515 -14.19 6.94 -8.69
C LEU A 515 -15.34 7.90 -9.05
N GLU A 516 -16.18 8.30 -8.09
CA GLU A 516 -17.39 9.10 -8.35
C GLU A 516 -17.11 10.52 -8.92
N SER A 517 -15.86 10.98 -8.92
CA SER A 517 -15.53 12.38 -9.25
C SER A 517 -14.95 12.64 -10.65
N SER A 518 -14.50 11.61 -11.40
CA SER A 518 -13.71 11.85 -12.62
C SER A 518 -14.37 11.55 -13.96
N GLY A 519 -15.49 10.82 -14.04
CA GLY A 519 -16.22 10.58 -15.30
C GLY A 519 -15.42 9.97 -16.46
N ILE A 520 -14.20 9.47 -16.19
CA ILE A 520 -13.31 8.82 -17.17
C ILE A 520 -13.45 7.32 -16.96
N GLU A 521 -13.82 6.60 -18.03
CA GLU A 521 -14.10 5.15 -18.03
C GLU A 521 -12.85 4.26 -17.81
N ASN A 522 -11.66 4.84 -17.68
CA ASN A 522 -10.40 4.10 -17.53
C ASN A 522 -9.81 4.25 -16.13
N LEU A 523 -9.45 3.12 -15.53
CA LEU A 523 -8.68 3.08 -14.28
C LEU A 523 -7.34 3.79 -14.47
N SER A 524 -6.91 4.55 -13.46
CA SER A 524 -5.58 5.16 -13.49
C SER A 524 -4.50 4.09 -13.36
N ASN A 525 -3.31 4.37 -13.93
CA ASN A 525 -2.15 3.48 -13.84
C ASN A 525 -1.63 3.24 -12.41
N ASP A 526 -2.16 3.96 -11.43
CA ASP A 526 -1.90 3.83 -10.00
C ASP A 526 -3.13 3.39 -9.21
N ASP A 527 -4.15 2.83 -9.87
CA ASP A 527 -5.35 2.30 -9.22
C ASP A 527 -5.00 1.06 -8.37
N PRO A 528 -5.43 1.00 -7.11
CA PRO A 528 -5.14 -0.13 -6.22
C PRO A 528 -5.71 -1.47 -6.70
N SER A 529 -6.87 -1.51 -7.38
CA SER A 529 -7.43 -2.75 -7.93
C SER A 529 -6.57 -3.27 -9.08
N LEU A 530 -5.97 -2.38 -9.88
CA LEU A 530 -5.03 -2.75 -10.93
C LEU A 530 -3.73 -3.35 -10.34
N TYR A 531 -3.20 -2.78 -9.26
CA TYR A 531 -2.07 -3.38 -8.54
C TYR A 531 -2.42 -4.74 -7.94
N ALA A 532 -3.63 -4.89 -7.37
CA ALA A 532 -4.10 -6.17 -6.85
C ALA A 532 -4.14 -7.24 -7.96
N PHE A 533 -4.68 -6.89 -9.13
CA PHE A 533 -4.68 -7.76 -10.30
C PHE A 533 -3.26 -8.13 -10.75
N ARG A 534 -2.36 -7.16 -10.91
CA ARG A 534 -0.96 -7.40 -11.29
C ARG A 534 -0.24 -8.33 -10.31
N CYS A 535 -0.46 -8.15 -9.00
CA CYS A 535 0.07 -9.05 -7.98
C CYS A 535 -0.43 -10.48 -8.19
N LEU A 536 -1.74 -10.69 -8.33
CA LEU A 536 -2.29 -12.03 -8.56
C LEU A 536 -1.81 -12.64 -9.87
N GLN A 537 -1.74 -11.86 -10.94
CA GLN A 537 -1.20 -12.30 -12.22
C GLN A 537 0.23 -12.80 -12.04
N PHE A 538 1.10 -12.05 -11.36
CA PHE A 538 2.47 -12.47 -11.09
C PHE A 538 2.52 -13.75 -10.23
N LEU A 539 1.78 -13.80 -9.13
CA LEU A 539 1.74 -14.95 -8.22
C LEU A 539 1.26 -16.23 -8.94
N LEU A 540 0.25 -16.10 -9.79
CA LEU A 540 -0.38 -17.21 -10.52
C LEU A 540 0.30 -17.55 -11.85
N HIS A 541 1.22 -16.75 -12.37
CA HIS A 541 2.00 -17.10 -13.56
C HIS A 541 3.43 -17.49 -13.22
N SER A 542 3.96 -17.04 -12.09
CA SER A 542 5.31 -17.42 -11.66
C SER A 542 5.43 -18.95 -11.51
N PRO A 543 6.43 -19.58 -12.16
CA PRO A 543 6.65 -21.01 -12.05
C PRO A 543 7.16 -21.39 -10.65
N ASP A 544 7.90 -20.51 -9.99
CA ASP A 544 8.49 -20.74 -8.66
C ASP A 544 7.43 -20.80 -7.55
N LEU A 545 6.26 -20.21 -7.80
CA LEU A 545 5.16 -20.10 -6.84
C LEU A 545 4.00 -21.06 -7.11
N LYS A 546 4.13 -21.93 -8.12
CA LYS A 546 3.03 -22.79 -8.58
C LYS A 546 2.39 -23.64 -7.49
N ASP A 547 3.21 -24.14 -6.57
CA ASP A 547 2.78 -25.01 -5.47
C ASP A 547 2.73 -24.28 -4.11
N ALA A 548 3.01 -22.96 -4.08
CA ALA A 548 3.12 -22.17 -2.85
C ALA A 548 1.89 -21.30 -2.58
N VAL A 549 1.26 -20.77 -3.63
CA VAL A 549 0.09 -19.87 -3.49
C VAL A 549 -1.09 -20.63 -2.88
N PRO A 550 -1.65 -20.19 -1.74
CA PRO A 550 -2.80 -20.83 -1.15
C PRO A 550 -4.04 -20.71 -2.02
N PHE A 551 -4.91 -21.71 -1.89
CA PHE A 551 -6.13 -21.76 -2.68
C PHE A 551 -7.13 -20.66 -2.32
N ASP A 552 -7.04 -20.08 -1.13
CA ASP A 552 -7.86 -18.94 -0.70
C ASP A 552 -7.72 -17.70 -1.61
N VAL A 553 -6.73 -17.71 -2.52
CA VAL A 553 -6.60 -16.74 -3.62
C VAL A 553 -7.87 -16.62 -4.47
N VAL A 554 -8.72 -17.67 -4.57
CA VAL A 554 -10.04 -17.57 -5.25
C VAL A 554 -10.88 -16.43 -4.69
N ASN A 555 -10.89 -16.27 -3.36
CA ASN A 555 -11.68 -15.22 -2.70
C ASN A 555 -11.13 -13.81 -3.01
N VAL A 556 -9.85 -13.71 -3.35
CA VAL A 556 -9.21 -12.46 -3.75
C VAL A 556 -9.54 -12.15 -5.21
N ILE A 557 -9.48 -13.16 -6.09
CA ILE A 557 -9.86 -12.99 -7.50
C ILE A 557 -11.34 -12.61 -7.61
N GLN A 558 -12.22 -13.24 -6.84
CA GLN A 558 -13.63 -12.87 -6.77
C GLN A 558 -13.82 -11.40 -6.38
N ALA A 559 -13.07 -10.92 -5.39
CA ALA A 559 -13.13 -9.52 -4.98
C ALA A 559 -12.69 -8.55 -6.08
N ILE A 560 -11.71 -8.93 -6.91
CA ILE A 560 -11.30 -8.13 -8.08
C ILE A 560 -12.41 -8.11 -9.15
N ILE A 561 -13.06 -9.25 -9.40
CA ILE A 561 -14.16 -9.32 -10.37
C ILE A 561 -15.33 -8.45 -9.91
N THR A 562 -15.74 -8.57 -8.65
CA THR A 562 -16.81 -7.74 -8.08
C THR A 562 -16.44 -6.25 -8.12
N SER A 563 -15.19 -5.90 -7.76
CA SER A 563 -14.73 -4.51 -7.85
C SER A 563 -14.72 -3.97 -9.29
N GLY A 564 -14.27 -4.78 -10.26
CA GLY A 564 -14.31 -4.41 -11.68
C GLY A 564 -15.73 -4.11 -12.14
N ASP A 565 -16.70 -4.93 -11.75
CA ASP A 565 -18.12 -4.73 -12.05
C ASP A 565 -18.71 -3.51 -11.35
N ASP A 566 -18.38 -3.29 -10.07
CA ASP A 566 -18.88 -2.13 -9.32
C ASP A 566 -18.32 -0.81 -9.86
N LYS A 567 -17.08 -0.82 -10.36
CA LYS A 567 -16.39 0.34 -10.97
C LYS A 567 -16.68 0.55 -12.45
N ALA A 568 -17.57 -0.25 -13.04
CA ALA A 568 -17.81 -0.24 -14.48
C ALA A 568 -16.54 -0.45 -15.35
N CYS A 569 -15.62 -1.29 -14.87
CA CYS A 569 -14.42 -1.70 -15.59
C CYS A 569 -14.50 -3.19 -15.97
N PRO A 570 -15.34 -3.57 -16.96
CA PRO A 570 -15.57 -4.98 -17.32
C PRO A 570 -14.30 -5.69 -17.80
N GLN A 571 -13.31 -4.96 -18.34
CA GLN A 571 -12.04 -5.53 -18.76
C GLN A 571 -11.23 -6.09 -17.58
N LEU A 572 -11.26 -5.41 -16.42
CA LEU A 572 -10.62 -5.92 -15.21
C LEU A 572 -11.31 -7.19 -14.72
N SER A 573 -12.66 -7.23 -14.76
CA SER A 573 -13.45 -8.42 -14.42
C SER A 573 -13.12 -9.60 -15.34
N VAL A 574 -13.05 -9.37 -16.66
CA VAL A 574 -12.67 -10.39 -17.65
C VAL A 574 -11.25 -10.90 -17.40
N ALA A 575 -10.28 -10.02 -17.21
CA ALA A 575 -8.90 -10.42 -16.93
C ALA A 575 -8.78 -11.20 -15.60
N ALA A 576 -9.55 -10.82 -14.58
CA ALA A 576 -9.59 -11.55 -13.32
C ALA A 576 -10.25 -12.92 -13.45
N LEU A 577 -11.29 -13.06 -14.29
CA LEU A 577 -11.83 -14.36 -14.67
C LEU A 577 -10.74 -15.23 -15.32
N ASP A 578 -9.92 -14.70 -16.23
CA ASP A 578 -8.82 -15.46 -16.84
C ASP A 578 -7.84 -16.02 -15.80
N LEU A 579 -7.58 -15.27 -14.71
CA LEU A 579 -6.78 -15.78 -13.58
C LEU A 579 -7.44 -16.98 -12.87
N LEU A 580 -8.77 -17.05 -12.80
CA LEU A 580 -9.46 -18.25 -12.31
C LEU A 580 -9.26 -19.45 -13.23
N LEU A 581 -9.19 -19.25 -14.55
CA LEU A 581 -8.90 -20.35 -15.49
C LEU A 581 -7.47 -20.86 -15.32
N VAL A 582 -6.52 -19.94 -15.13
CA VAL A 582 -5.13 -20.30 -14.82
C VAL A 582 -5.08 -21.11 -13.52
N LEU A 583 -5.77 -20.67 -12.47
CA LEU A 583 -5.86 -21.42 -11.22
C LEU A 583 -6.53 -22.79 -11.40
N HIS A 584 -7.61 -22.85 -12.18
CA HIS A 584 -8.32 -24.08 -12.53
C HIS A 584 -7.39 -25.09 -13.21
N SER A 585 -6.63 -24.66 -14.23
CA SER A 585 -5.67 -25.50 -14.93
C SER A 585 -4.55 -26.03 -14.01
N ARG A 586 -4.23 -25.29 -12.94
CA ARG A 586 -3.21 -25.66 -11.95
C ARG A 586 -3.70 -26.66 -10.91
N LEU A 587 -5.02 -26.80 -10.69
CA LEU A 587 -5.59 -27.74 -9.71
C LEU A 587 -5.09 -29.17 -9.93
N GLY A 588 -4.96 -29.61 -11.19
CA GLY A 588 -4.44 -30.93 -11.54
C GLY A 588 -2.98 -31.15 -11.08
N VAL A 589 -2.16 -30.09 -11.03
CA VAL A 589 -0.76 -30.18 -10.58
C VAL A 589 -0.66 -30.15 -9.06
N LEU A 590 -1.45 -29.29 -8.41
CA LEU A 590 -1.54 -29.24 -6.94
C LEU A 590 -1.99 -30.59 -6.34
N MET A 591 -2.91 -31.27 -7.03
CA MET A 591 -3.31 -32.64 -6.72
C MET A 591 -2.15 -33.64 -6.72
N ILE A 592 -1.27 -33.59 -7.73
CA ILE A 592 -0.14 -34.53 -7.85
C ILE A 592 0.94 -34.23 -6.80
N ASN A 593 1.17 -32.93 -6.52
CA ASN A 593 2.27 -32.47 -5.67
C ASN A 593 1.93 -32.38 -4.18
N SER A 594 0.64 -32.37 -3.81
CA SER A 594 0.23 -32.42 -2.40
C SER A 594 0.66 -33.76 -1.78
N SER A 595 1.84 -33.72 -1.15
CA SER A 595 2.40 -34.83 -0.36
C SER A 595 1.49 -35.29 0.78
N VAL A 596 0.49 -34.46 1.12
CA VAL A 596 -0.70 -34.87 1.87
C VAL A 596 -1.53 -35.74 0.94
N ARG A 597 -1.20 -37.03 0.85
CA ARG A 597 -2.15 -38.02 0.34
C ARG A 597 -3.43 -37.82 1.15
N PRO A 598 -4.53 -37.32 0.57
CA PRO A 598 -5.80 -37.36 1.27
C PRO A 598 -6.00 -38.82 1.67
N ASP A 599 -6.38 -39.03 2.92
CA ASP A 599 -6.79 -40.37 3.36
C ASP A 599 -7.75 -40.91 2.29
N VAL A 600 -7.63 -42.16 1.87
CA VAL A 600 -8.25 -42.65 0.62
C VAL A 600 -9.78 -42.44 0.57
N ASN A 601 -10.41 -42.18 1.72
CA ASN A 601 -11.83 -41.84 1.87
C ASN A 601 -12.17 -40.33 1.81
N ASP A 602 -11.19 -39.43 1.72
CA ASP A 602 -11.34 -37.96 1.73
C ASP A 602 -11.01 -37.31 0.37
N GLY A 603 -10.62 -38.12 -0.63
CA GLY A 603 -10.28 -37.63 -1.98
C GLY A 603 -11.44 -36.92 -2.69
N ASP A 604 -12.68 -37.36 -2.45
CA ASP A 604 -13.88 -36.71 -2.98
C ASP A 604 -14.10 -35.32 -2.32
N CYS A 605 -13.74 -35.17 -1.04
CA CYS A 605 -13.84 -33.91 -0.34
C CYS A 605 -12.80 -32.89 -0.83
N PHE A 606 -11.64 -33.33 -1.32
CA PHE A 606 -10.59 -32.44 -1.84
C PHE A 606 -11.08 -31.65 -3.05
N TRP A 607 -11.56 -32.32 -4.09
CA TRP A 607 -12.03 -31.61 -5.30
C TRP A 607 -13.20 -30.70 -5.00
N LEU A 608 -14.14 -31.14 -4.16
CA LEU A 608 -15.22 -30.26 -3.72
C LEU A 608 -14.70 -29.04 -2.95
N LYS A 609 -13.66 -29.19 -2.13
CA LYS A 609 -13.09 -28.08 -1.36
C LYS A 609 -12.40 -27.04 -2.23
N TYR A 610 -11.75 -27.46 -3.32
CA TYR A 610 -10.91 -26.57 -4.14
C TYR A 610 -11.55 -26.23 -5.50
N TRP A 611 -12.13 -27.20 -6.21
CA TRP A 611 -12.76 -26.91 -7.51
C TRP A 611 -14.08 -26.15 -7.38
N LEU A 612 -14.91 -26.49 -6.40
CA LEU A 612 -16.24 -25.89 -6.25
C LEU A 612 -16.20 -24.37 -6.01
N PRO A 613 -15.29 -23.80 -5.19
CA PRO A 613 -15.15 -22.35 -5.09
C PRO A 613 -14.87 -21.63 -6.42
N VAL A 614 -14.10 -22.25 -7.34
CA VAL A 614 -13.85 -21.67 -8.68
C VAL A 614 -15.13 -21.63 -9.48
N LEU A 615 -15.87 -22.76 -9.52
CA LEU A 615 -17.13 -22.85 -10.23
C LEU A 615 -18.20 -21.93 -9.63
N ASN A 616 -18.22 -21.81 -8.30
CA ASN A 616 -19.08 -20.86 -7.59
C ASN A 616 -18.75 -19.43 -8.02
N CYS A 617 -17.48 -19.04 -8.00
CA CYS A 617 -17.07 -17.71 -8.40
C CYS A 617 -17.52 -17.40 -9.84
N MET A 618 -17.29 -18.30 -10.81
CA MET A 618 -17.74 -18.10 -12.19
C MET A 618 -19.26 -18.02 -12.29
N SER A 619 -19.98 -18.91 -11.60
CA SER A 619 -21.46 -18.93 -11.54
C SER A 619 -22.03 -17.66 -10.94
N ASP A 620 -21.45 -17.16 -9.86
CA ASP A 620 -21.90 -15.95 -9.17
C ASP A 620 -21.77 -14.73 -10.09
N VAL A 621 -20.69 -14.68 -10.89
CA VAL A 621 -20.47 -13.61 -11.87
C VAL A 621 -21.51 -13.65 -13.00
N VAL A 622 -21.85 -14.85 -13.50
CA VAL A 622 -22.93 -15.01 -14.51
C VAL A 622 -24.26 -14.49 -13.97
N GLU A 623 -24.55 -14.73 -12.69
CA GLU A 623 -25.83 -14.35 -12.09
C GLU A 623 -25.91 -12.85 -11.80
N HIS A 624 -24.84 -12.24 -11.29
CA HIS A 624 -24.88 -10.90 -10.71
C HIS A 624 -24.21 -9.80 -11.56
N SER A 625 -23.40 -10.13 -12.55
CA SER A 625 -22.68 -9.11 -13.31
C SER A 625 -23.62 -8.25 -14.17
N LYS A 626 -23.40 -6.93 -14.10
CA LYS A 626 -24.14 -5.93 -14.88
C LYS A 626 -23.74 -5.93 -16.35
N PHE A 627 -22.56 -6.46 -16.70
CA PHE A 627 -21.99 -6.35 -18.03
C PHE A 627 -22.08 -7.67 -18.81
N ASP A 628 -22.68 -7.60 -20.00
CA ASP A 628 -22.88 -8.75 -20.89
C ASP A 628 -21.56 -9.46 -21.22
N ILE A 629 -20.51 -8.69 -21.53
CA ILE A 629 -19.19 -9.24 -21.86
C ILE A 629 -18.59 -10.08 -20.72
N VAL A 630 -18.78 -9.65 -19.47
CA VAL A 630 -18.29 -10.36 -18.28
C VAL A 630 -19.09 -11.65 -18.07
N ARG A 631 -20.42 -11.58 -18.20
CA ARG A 631 -21.30 -12.76 -18.13
C ARG A 631 -21.00 -13.77 -19.23
N HIS A 632 -20.82 -13.33 -20.47
CA HIS A 632 -20.48 -14.20 -21.60
C HIS A 632 -19.16 -14.93 -21.37
N HIS A 633 -18.13 -14.19 -20.94
CA HIS A 633 -16.83 -14.77 -20.65
C HIS A 633 -16.92 -15.81 -19.52
N ALA A 634 -17.61 -15.47 -18.42
CA ALA A 634 -17.83 -16.37 -17.30
C ALA A 634 -18.63 -17.63 -17.70
N LEU A 635 -19.68 -17.50 -18.54
CA LEU A 635 -20.45 -18.64 -19.06
C LEU A 635 -19.59 -19.59 -19.90
N SER A 636 -18.77 -19.03 -20.79
CA SER A 636 -17.86 -19.82 -21.64
C SER A 636 -16.87 -20.59 -20.77
N MET A 637 -16.18 -19.87 -19.87
CA MET A 637 -15.21 -20.44 -18.95
C MET A 637 -15.79 -21.48 -18.01
N LEU A 638 -16.99 -21.24 -17.46
CA LEU A 638 -17.69 -22.20 -16.60
C LEU A 638 -18.01 -23.49 -17.37
N THR A 639 -18.45 -23.36 -18.62
CA THR A 639 -18.72 -24.50 -19.49
C THR A 639 -17.45 -25.33 -19.71
N ASP A 640 -16.34 -24.69 -20.06
CA ASP A 640 -15.07 -25.36 -20.31
C ASP A 640 -14.47 -25.97 -19.05
N ALA A 641 -14.54 -25.26 -17.91
CA ALA A 641 -14.08 -25.75 -16.62
C ALA A 641 -14.83 -27.02 -16.19
N ILE A 642 -16.15 -27.08 -16.40
CA ILE A 642 -16.97 -28.26 -16.06
C ILE A 642 -16.67 -29.45 -16.98
N ILE A 643 -16.31 -29.22 -18.25
CA ILE A 643 -15.99 -30.27 -19.23
C ILE A 643 -14.56 -30.81 -19.05
N ASP A 644 -13.71 -30.09 -18.33
CA ASP A 644 -12.32 -30.49 -18.13
C ASP A 644 -12.16 -31.87 -17.48
N SER A 645 -11.03 -32.50 -17.77
CA SER A 645 -10.58 -33.80 -17.30
C SER A 645 -10.69 -34.02 -15.78
N ASN A 646 -10.65 -32.95 -14.97
CA ASN A 646 -10.85 -33.00 -13.51
C ASN A 646 -12.21 -33.62 -13.13
N GLY A 647 -13.23 -33.41 -13.97
CA GLY A 647 -14.55 -34.03 -13.83
C GLY A 647 -14.54 -35.56 -13.76
N LYS A 648 -13.50 -36.20 -14.31
CA LYS A 648 -13.33 -37.66 -14.29
C LYS A 648 -13.02 -38.20 -12.90
N VAL A 649 -12.55 -37.38 -11.97
CA VAL A 649 -12.21 -37.85 -10.61
C VAL A 649 -13.42 -37.83 -9.66
N LEU A 650 -14.41 -36.98 -9.93
CA LEU A 650 -15.55 -36.77 -9.02
C LEU A 650 -16.52 -37.95 -8.93
N SER A 651 -17.16 -38.08 -7.77
CA SER A 651 -18.28 -38.99 -7.59
C SER A 651 -19.45 -38.61 -8.50
N GLN A 652 -20.27 -39.61 -8.88
CA GLN A 652 -21.45 -39.37 -9.71
C GLN A 652 -22.42 -38.36 -9.07
N LYS A 653 -22.59 -38.44 -7.74
CA LYS A 653 -23.49 -37.55 -6.99
C LYS A 653 -23.04 -36.10 -7.08
N ASP A 654 -21.73 -35.85 -7.02
CA ASP A 654 -21.18 -34.50 -7.08
C ASP A 654 -21.28 -33.92 -8.47
N VAL A 655 -20.99 -34.72 -9.51
CA VAL A 655 -21.20 -34.31 -10.91
C VAL A 655 -22.67 -33.94 -11.15
N LEU A 656 -23.62 -34.76 -10.68
CA LEU A 656 -25.05 -34.47 -10.79
C LEU A 656 -25.43 -33.18 -10.06
N SER A 657 -24.94 -32.98 -8.84
CA SER A 657 -25.17 -31.75 -8.06
C SER A 657 -24.66 -30.51 -8.80
N ILE A 658 -23.47 -30.59 -9.40
CA ILE A 658 -22.87 -29.50 -10.17
C ILE A 658 -23.67 -29.22 -11.45
N LEU A 659 -24.04 -30.25 -12.22
CA LEU A 659 -24.86 -30.08 -13.42
C LEU A 659 -26.22 -29.46 -13.09
N ILE A 660 -26.89 -29.92 -12.03
CA ILE A 660 -28.18 -29.38 -11.60
C ILE A 660 -28.04 -27.92 -11.17
N ASN A 661 -27.12 -27.64 -10.24
CA ASN A 661 -27.05 -26.34 -9.58
C ASN A 661 -26.31 -25.28 -10.41
N LYS A 662 -25.22 -25.65 -11.07
CA LYS A 662 -24.31 -24.71 -11.75
C LYS A 662 -24.46 -24.67 -13.27
N CYS A 663 -25.10 -25.67 -13.88
CA CYS A 663 -25.44 -25.60 -15.30
C CYS A 663 -26.92 -25.28 -15.51
N VAL A 664 -27.81 -26.19 -15.10
CA VAL A 664 -29.22 -26.12 -15.48
C VAL A 664 -29.97 -25.01 -14.75
N ASN A 665 -29.86 -24.93 -13.42
CA ASN A 665 -30.53 -23.87 -12.66
C ASN A 665 -29.99 -22.47 -12.98
N LEU A 666 -28.67 -22.35 -13.16
CA LEU A 666 -28.04 -21.08 -13.56
C LEU A 666 -28.56 -20.63 -14.93
N ALA A 667 -28.50 -21.49 -15.95
CA ALA A 667 -29.02 -21.19 -17.28
C ALA A 667 -30.52 -20.89 -17.27
N ARG A 668 -31.30 -21.59 -16.42
CA ARG A 668 -32.73 -21.32 -16.23
C ARG A 668 -32.98 -19.91 -15.68
N GLY A 669 -32.25 -19.50 -14.65
CA GLY A 669 -32.34 -18.15 -14.10
C GLY A 669 -32.00 -17.09 -15.14
N ARG A 670 -30.97 -17.33 -15.95
CA ARG A 670 -30.59 -16.43 -17.05
C ARG A 670 -31.62 -16.38 -18.17
N PHE A 671 -32.20 -17.50 -18.59
CA PHE A 671 -33.30 -17.49 -19.58
C PHE A 671 -34.50 -16.68 -19.08
N ASP A 672 -34.88 -16.85 -17.81
CA ASP A 672 -35.98 -16.08 -17.23
C ASP A 672 -35.67 -14.57 -17.20
N ALA A 673 -34.43 -14.19 -16.86
CA ALA A 673 -33.99 -12.79 -16.88
C ALA A 673 -33.96 -12.20 -18.31
N LEU A 674 -33.38 -12.92 -19.28
CA LEU A 674 -33.28 -12.48 -20.67
C LEU A 674 -34.66 -12.36 -21.33
N LEU A 675 -35.57 -13.32 -21.08
CA LEU A 675 -36.93 -13.27 -21.63
C LEU A 675 -37.76 -12.10 -21.08
N LYS A 676 -37.47 -11.65 -19.85
CA LYS A 676 -38.10 -10.50 -19.18
C LYS A 676 -37.44 -9.16 -19.51
N CYS A 677 -36.25 -9.15 -20.10
CA CYS A 677 -35.55 -7.91 -20.43
C CYS A 677 -36.33 -7.11 -21.47
N GLU A 678 -36.73 -5.89 -21.11
CA GLU A 678 -37.45 -4.96 -21.99
C GLU A 678 -36.51 -4.36 -23.05
N ASP A 679 -35.23 -4.19 -22.71
CA ASP A 679 -34.19 -3.54 -23.54
C ASP A 679 -33.41 -4.51 -24.46
N MET A 680 -33.95 -5.71 -24.73
CA MET A 680 -33.30 -6.72 -25.58
C MET A 680 -32.88 -6.20 -26.97
N GLU A 681 -33.48 -5.12 -27.43
CA GLU A 681 -33.32 -4.59 -28.78
C GLU A 681 -32.08 -3.75 -28.99
N GLU A 682 -31.57 -3.12 -27.92
CA GLU A 682 -30.33 -2.34 -27.97
C GLU A 682 -29.12 -3.28 -27.96
N HIS A 683 -29.30 -4.50 -27.46
CA HIS A 683 -28.24 -5.48 -27.21
C HIS A 683 -28.54 -6.85 -27.84
N VAL A 684 -29.21 -6.90 -29.00
CA VAL A 684 -29.66 -8.16 -29.66
C VAL A 684 -28.54 -9.19 -29.80
N ASP A 685 -27.37 -8.78 -30.26
CA ASP A 685 -26.24 -9.68 -30.50
C ASP A 685 -25.67 -10.23 -29.18
N ALA A 686 -25.62 -9.38 -28.15
CA ALA A 686 -25.18 -9.78 -26.82
C ALA A 686 -26.18 -10.78 -26.21
N VAL A 687 -27.48 -10.48 -26.25
CA VAL A 687 -28.53 -11.38 -25.76
C VAL A 687 -28.54 -12.71 -26.52
N ASN A 688 -28.37 -12.71 -27.85
CA ASN A 688 -28.26 -13.95 -28.63
C ASN A 688 -27.07 -14.79 -28.18
N THR A 689 -25.91 -14.15 -28.00
CA THR A 689 -24.70 -14.80 -27.50
C THR A 689 -24.92 -15.40 -26.12
N GLU A 690 -25.59 -14.68 -25.21
CA GLU A 690 -25.90 -15.19 -23.87
C GLU A 690 -26.82 -16.42 -23.91
N PHE A 691 -27.84 -16.43 -24.79
CA PHE A 691 -28.71 -17.59 -24.99
C PHE A 691 -27.92 -18.81 -25.49
N GLU A 692 -27.06 -18.64 -26.50
CA GLU A 692 -26.24 -19.71 -27.06
C GLU A 692 -25.25 -20.28 -26.03
N LEU A 693 -24.66 -19.41 -25.21
CA LEU A 693 -23.76 -19.80 -24.12
C LEU A 693 -24.50 -20.54 -23.00
N CYS A 694 -25.70 -20.10 -22.61
CA CYS A 694 -26.54 -20.81 -21.65
C CYS A 694 -26.96 -22.19 -22.15
N LEU A 695 -27.32 -22.32 -23.44
CA LEU A 695 -27.58 -23.62 -24.05
C LEU A 695 -26.33 -24.51 -24.05
N SER A 696 -25.16 -23.92 -24.34
CA SER A 696 -23.88 -24.63 -24.30
C SER A 696 -23.54 -25.13 -22.89
N LEU A 697 -23.78 -24.31 -21.87
CA LEU A 697 -23.59 -24.66 -20.46
C LEU A 697 -24.47 -25.83 -20.01
N ILE A 698 -25.69 -25.97 -20.56
CA ILE A 698 -26.55 -27.13 -20.29
C ILE A 698 -26.03 -28.36 -21.04
N PHE A 699 -25.92 -28.25 -22.36
CA PHE A 699 -25.80 -29.44 -23.21
C PHE A 699 -24.38 -29.99 -23.31
N LYS A 700 -23.35 -29.14 -23.37
CA LYS A 700 -21.97 -29.64 -23.54
C LYS A 700 -21.52 -30.46 -22.31
N PRO A 701 -21.68 -29.97 -21.06
CA PRO A 701 -21.39 -30.78 -19.87
C PRO A 701 -22.26 -32.05 -19.78
N PHE A 702 -23.57 -31.92 -20.02
CA PHE A 702 -24.49 -33.06 -19.97
C PHE A 702 -24.04 -34.19 -20.90
N LEU A 703 -23.74 -33.86 -22.16
CA LEU A 703 -23.27 -34.83 -23.15
C LEU A 703 -21.90 -35.40 -22.79
N HIS A 704 -20.96 -34.56 -22.34
CA HIS A 704 -19.64 -35.00 -21.90
C HIS A 704 -19.72 -36.09 -20.82
N TYR A 705 -20.51 -35.86 -19.76
CA TYR A 705 -20.62 -36.81 -18.65
C TYR A 705 -21.51 -38.02 -18.96
N LEU A 706 -22.44 -37.89 -19.90
CA LEU A 706 -23.20 -39.02 -20.45
C LEU A 706 -22.25 -39.96 -21.20
N HIS A 707 -21.37 -39.41 -22.04
CA HIS A 707 -20.38 -40.18 -22.80
C HIS A 707 -19.33 -40.84 -21.91
N ALA A 708 -18.92 -40.16 -20.84
CA ALA A 708 -18.04 -40.75 -19.82
C ALA A 708 -18.72 -41.87 -18.99
N LYS A 709 -19.98 -42.23 -19.28
CA LYS A 709 -20.82 -43.21 -18.58
C LYS A 709 -21.00 -42.94 -17.09
N LYS A 710 -20.74 -41.72 -16.63
CA LYS A 710 -20.91 -41.34 -15.22
C LYS A 710 -22.37 -41.13 -14.85
N LEU A 711 -23.18 -40.63 -15.77
CA LEU A 711 -24.60 -40.32 -15.51
C LEU A 711 -25.52 -41.56 -15.55
N ALA A 712 -25.15 -42.61 -16.29
CA ALA A 712 -26.03 -43.74 -16.60
C ALA A 712 -26.19 -44.80 -15.48
N MET A 713 -25.49 -44.64 -14.35
CA MET A 713 -25.45 -45.66 -13.29
C MET A 713 -26.60 -45.56 -12.28
N ASN A 714 -27.19 -44.37 -12.10
CA ASN A 714 -28.32 -44.16 -11.19
C ASN A 714 -29.50 -43.53 -11.94
N LYS A 715 -30.48 -44.37 -12.30
CA LYS A 715 -31.63 -43.96 -13.13
C LYS A 715 -32.45 -42.83 -12.51
N ARG A 716 -32.55 -42.77 -11.18
CA ARG A 716 -33.41 -41.78 -10.49
C ARG A 716 -32.81 -40.38 -10.53
N ASP A 717 -31.57 -40.24 -10.09
CA ASP A 717 -30.93 -38.92 -10.08
C ASP A 717 -30.71 -38.38 -11.50
N PHE A 718 -30.45 -39.27 -12.47
CA PHE A 718 -30.41 -38.92 -13.88
C PHE A 718 -31.77 -38.41 -14.39
N LEU A 719 -32.87 -39.08 -14.01
CA LEU A 719 -34.21 -38.65 -14.35
C LEU A 719 -34.51 -37.25 -13.80
N ASP A 720 -34.14 -36.99 -12.55
CA ASP A 720 -34.35 -35.68 -11.92
C ASP A 720 -33.60 -34.56 -12.66
N LEU A 721 -32.33 -34.80 -13.04
CA LEU A 721 -31.56 -33.87 -13.89
C LEU A 721 -32.24 -33.65 -15.24
N TRP A 722 -32.65 -34.73 -15.93
CA TRP A 722 -33.24 -34.62 -17.26
C TRP A 722 -34.59 -33.89 -17.27
N VAL A 723 -35.44 -34.17 -16.28
CA VAL A 723 -36.71 -33.44 -16.10
C VAL A 723 -36.44 -31.95 -15.90
N LEU A 724 -35.40 -31.59 -15.15
CA LEU A 724 -35.03 -30.19 -14.95
C LEU A 724 -34.50 -29.53 -16.23
N VAL A 725 -33.72 -30.25 -17.05
CA VAL A 725 -33.29 -29.78 -18.38
C VAL A 725 -34.51 -29.49 -19.26
N LEU A 726 -35.46 -30.43 -19.35
CA LEU A 726 -36.68 -30.26 -20.13
C LEU A 726 -37.54 -29.10 -19.62
N ALA A 727 -37.69 -28.97 -18.30
CA ALA A 727 -38.42 -27.87 -17.69
C ALA A 727 -37.78 -26.50 -17.98
N THR A 728 -36.44 -26.44 -18.03
CA THR A 728 -35.69 -25.24 -18.37
C THR A 728 -35.87 -24.86 -19.84
N LEU A 729 -35.75 -25.82 -20.76
CA LEU A 729 -35.95 -25.59 -22.20
C LEU A 729 -37.40 -25.23 -22.55
N LYS A 730 -38.36 -25.70 -21.75
CA LYS A 730 -39.78 -25.33 -21.91
C LYS A 730 -40.00 -23.81 -21.76
N LEU A 731 -39.15 -23.09 -21.02
CA LEU A 731 -39.24 -21.63 -20.93
C LEU A 731 -38.97 -20.96 -22.29
N LEU A 732 -38.06 -21.52 -23.09
CA LEU A 732 -37.71 -21.02 -24.42
C LEU A 732 -38.65 -21.53 -25.51
N LEU A 733 -38.95 -22.84 -25.48
CA LEU A 733 -39.64 -23.59 -26.54
C LEU A 733 -41.16 -23.71 -26.32
N GLY A 734 -41.66 -23.23 -25.17
CA GLY A 734 -43.08 -23.22 -24.84
C GLY A 734 -43.88 -22.18 -25.62
N GLU A 735 -45.19 -22.29 -25.53
CA GLU A 735 -46.14 -21.32 -26.07
C GLU A 735 -46.00 -20.01 -25.30
N GLN A 736 -45.34 -19.02 -25.91
CA GLN A 736 -45.52 -17.66 -25.47
C GLN A 736 -46.95 -17.29 -25.84
N GLN A 737 -47.72 -16.83 -24.86
CA GLN A 737 -48.90 -16.04 -25.14
C GLN A 737 -48.39 -14.80 -25.87
N GLU A 738 -48.26 -14.90 -27.20
CA GLU A 738 -48.18 -13.71 -28.03
C GLU A 738 -49.38 -12.90 -27.60
N GLU A 739 -49.15 -11.69 -27.10
CA GLU A 739 -50.20 -10.74 -26.74
C GLU A 739 -50.93 -10.34 -28.03
N GLU A 740 -51.69 -11.27 -28.61
CA GLU A 740 -52.62 -11.06 -29.72
C GLU A 740 -53.80 -10.16 -29.28
N HIS A 741 -53.68 -9.45 -28.14
CA HIS A 741 -54.73 -8.64 -27.51
C HIS A 741 -54.33 -7.19 -27.25
N SER A 742 -53.17 -6.71 -27.70
CA SER A 742 -53.00 -5.25 -27.84
C SER A 742 -53.84 -4.77 -29.03
N GLY A 743 -55.11 -4.50 -28.74
CA GLY A 743 -56.11 -4.02 -29.68
C GLY A 743 -55.54 -2.92 -30.54
N MET A 744 -55.59 -3.17 -31.85
CA MET A 744 -55.30 -2.25 -32.93
C MET A 744 -56.26 -1.06 -32.86
N SER A 745 -56.05 -0.13 -31.92
CA SER A 745 -56.78 1.13 -31.85
C SER A 745 -55.97 2.20 -32.57
N ASP A 746 -56.45 2.54 -33.76
CA ASP A 746 -55.96 3.56 -34.68
C ASP A 746 -55.36 4.80 -34.00
N THR A 747 -54.04 4.83 -33.77
CA THR A 747 -53.34 6.06 -33.35
C THR A 747 -51.94 6.18 -33.97
N SER A 748 -51.86 7.15 -34.90
CA SER A 748 -50.73 8.01 -35.30
C SER A 748 -49.34 7.44 -35.69
N GLU A 749 -48.69 8.15 -36.62
CA GLU A 749 -47.42 7.84 -37.32
C GLU A 749 -46.17 7.62 -36.43
N HIS A 750 -46.27 7.64 -35.10
CA HIS A 750 -45.13 7.37 -34.20
C HIS A 750 -44.86 5.86 -33.96
N ASP A 751 -45.70 4.96 -34.50
CA ASP A 751 -45.70 3.52 -34.18
C ASP A 751 -44.71 2.66 -35.00
N THR A 752 -44.01 3.23 -35.99
CA THR A 752 -43.08 2.47 -36.86
C THR A 752 -41.85 1.93 -36.12
N THR A 753 -41.38 2.65 -35.09
CA THR A 753 -40.23 2.23 -34.28
C THR A 753 -40.60 1.03 -33.39
N SER A 754 -41.78 1.07 -32.77
CA SER A 754 -42.31 -0.04 -31.94
C SER A 754 -42.49 -1.33 -32.75
N MET A 755 -43.02 -1.22 -33.98
CA MET A 755 -43.17 -2.39 -34.85
C MET A 755 -41.82 -3.02 -35.23
N MET A 756 -40.81 -2.21 -35.57
CA MET A 756 -39.48 -2.72 -35.95
C MET A 756 -38.78 -3.43 -34.78
N LYS A 757 -38.98 -2.89 -33.58
CA LYS A 757 -38.54 -3.41 -32.28
C LYS A 757 -39.10 -4.82 -32.02
N HIS A 758 -40.43 -4.99 -32.07
CA HIS A 758 -41.09 -6.30 -31.95
C HIS A 758 -40.63 -7.32 -33.01
N VAL A 759 -40.42 -6.90 -34.27
CA VAL A 759 -39.95 -7.80 -35.34
C VAL A 759 -38.54 -8.32 -35.05
N ARG A 760 -37.62 -7.48 -34.54
CA ARG A 760 -36.27 -7.90 -34.16
C ARG A 760 -36.30 -8.90 -33.01
N ARG A 761 -37.05 -8.61 -31.95
CA ARG A 761 -37.22 -9.52 -30.80
C ARG A 761 -37.79 -10.88 -31.24
N ARG A 762 -38.83 -10.89 -32.07
CA ARG A 762 -39.41 -12.14 -32.60
C ARG A 762 -38.39 -12.93 -33.42
N ARG A 763 -37.58 -12.27 -34.24
CA ARG A 763 -36.53 -12.92 -35.04
C ARG A 763 -35.44 -13.55 -34.17
N LEU A 764 -34.98 -12.82 -33.15
CA LEU A 764 -34.01 -13.30 -32.16
C LEU A 764 -34.53 -14.56 -31.46
N LEU A 765 -35.76 -14.50 -30.92
CA LEU A 765 -36.35 -15.64 -30.21
C LEU A 765 -36.57 -16.85 -31.11
N THR A 766 -36.99 -16.64 -32.36
CA THR A 766 -37.12 -17.75 -33.33
C THR A 766 -35.76 -18.40 -33.60
N SER A 767 -34.71 -17.61 -33.85
CA SER A 767 -33.36 -18.13 -34.05
C SER A 767 -32.87 -18.92 -32.82
N THR A 768 -33.07 -18.36 -31.61
CA THR A 768 -32.71 -19.03 -30.36
C THR A 768 -33.49 -20.34 -30.16
N ARG A 769 -34.78 -20.36 -30.48
CA ARG A 769 -35.62 -21.58 -30.42
C ARG A 769 -35.16 -22.65 -31.40
N GLU A 770 -34.74 -22.26 -32.60
CA GLU A 770 -34.18 -23.19 -33.58
C GLU A 770 -32.91 -23.85 -33.03
N VAL A 771 -31.98 -23.07 -32.50
CA VAL A 771 -30.74 -23.59 -31.89
C VAL A 771 -31.06 -24.47 -30.67
N ALA A 772 -31.95 -24.04 -29.78
CA ALA A 772 -32.35 -24.83 -28.61
C ALA A 772 -33.01 -26.17 -29.01
N SER A 773 -33.87 -26.14 -30.02
CA SER A 773 -34.53 -27.32 -30.58
C SER A 773 -33.52 -28.29 -31.21
N GLU A 774 -32.52 -27.80 -31.93
CA GLU A 774 -31.46 -28.63 -32.51
C GLU A 774 -30.59 -29.29 -31.42
N ARG A 775 -30.20 -28.52 -30.38
CA ARG A 775 -29.40 -29.06 -29.27
C ARG A 775 -30.18 -30.11 -28.47
N LEU A 776 -31.47 -29.88 -28.24
CA LEU A 776 -32.36 -30.85 -27.59
C LEU A 776 -32.51 -32.12 -28.41
N GLN A 777 -32.74 -32.00 -29.72
CA GLN A 777 -32.79 -33.13 -30.65
C GLN A 777 -31.51 -33.95 -30.57
N ASN A 778 -30.35 -33.31 -30.66
CA ASN A 778 -29.06 -33.99 -30.57
C ASN A 778 -28.89 -34.75 -29.25
N ALA A 779 -29.30 -34.15 -28.12
CA ALA A 779 -29.25 -34.82 -26.82
C ALA A 779 -30.18 -36.04 -26.75
N ILE A 780 -31.39 -35.96 -27.30
CA ILE A 780 -32.32 -37.10 -27.36
C ILE A 780 -31.74 -38.22 -28.23
N MET A 781 -31.19 -37.89 -29.39
CA MET A 781 -30.56 -38.85 -30.29
C MET A 781 -29.42 -39.60 -29.61
N VAL A 782 -28.58 -38.90 -28.84
CA VAL A 782 -27.53 -39.53 -28.02
C VAL A 782 -28.15 -40.43 -26.95
N LEU A 783 -29.16 -39.98 -26.21
CA LEU A 783 -29.82 -40.80 -25.18
C LEU A 783 -30.48 -42.06 -25.76
N MET A 784 -31.06 -41.98 -26.96
CA MET A 784 -31.58 -43.13 -27.68
C MET A 784 -30.46 -44.09 -28.08
N ALA A 785 -29.32 -43.59 -28.58
CA ALA A 785 -28.15 -44.40 -28.90
C ALA A 785 -27.58 -45.14 -27.67
N TYR A 786 -27.64 -44.52 -26.48
CA TYR A 786 -27.29 -45.16 -25.21
C TYR A 786 -28.39 -46.07 -24.63
N GLY A 787 -29.51 -46.25 -25.34
CA GLY A 787 -30.64 -47.07 -24.91
C GLY A 787 -31.34 -46.55 -23.65
N GLN A 788 -31.20 -45.26 -23.35
CA GLN A 788 -31.88 -44.63 -22.21
C GLN A 788 -33.32 -44.21 -22.58
N ILE A 789 -33.53 -43.80 -23.83
CA ILE A 789 -34.82 -43.41 -24.38
C ILE A 789 -35.20 -44.37 -25.52
N GLU A 790 -36.45 -44.81 -25.50
CA GLU A 790 -37.04 -45.63 -26.55
C GLU A 790 -37.78 -44.77 -27.59
N SER A 791 -37.90 -45.27 -28.82
CA SER A 791 -38.56 -44.57 -29.95
C SER A 791 -40.03 -44.26 -29.65
N ALA A 792 -40.53 -43.09 -30.08
CA ALA A 792 -41.84 -42.48 -29.75
C ALA A 792 -43.07 -43.41 -29.86
N ASP A 793 -42.98 -44.45 -30.70
CA ASP A 793 -44.05 -45.40 -30.98
C ASP A 793 -44.12 -46.59 -30.01
N ALA A 794 -43.12 -46.75 -29.14
CA ALA A 794 -43.09 -47.83 -28.17
C ALA A 794 -44.03 -47.56 -26.97
N GLN A 795 -44.62 -48.63 -26.43
CA GLN A 795 -45.43 -48.54 -25.21
C GLN A 795 -44.51 -48.43 -24.00
N TYR A 796 -44.46 -47.25 -23.39
CA TYR A 796 -43.62 -47.02 -22.21
C TYR A 796 -44.36 -47.23 -20.90
N GLU A 797 -43.61 -47.57 -19.87
CA GLU A 797 -44.07 -47.48 -18.48
C GLU A 797 -44.32 -46.00 -18.12
N GLN A 798 -45.46 -45.74 -17.47
CA GLN A 798 -45.84 -44.41 -17.04
C GLN A 798 -44.80 -43.85 -16.06
N GLY A 799 -44.27 -42.66 -16.34
CA GLY A 799 -43.20 -42.05 -15.55
C GLY A 799 -41.79 -42.55 -15.88
N SER A 800 -41.62 -43.38 -16.91
CA SER A 800 -40.30 -43.68 -17.46
C SER A 800 -39.64 -42.44 -18.08
N LEU A 801 -38.32 -42.49 -18.28
CA LEU A 801 -37.58 -41.42 -18.95
C LEU A 801 -38.16 -41.11 -20.34
N SER A 802 -38.49 -42.15 -21.12
CA SER A 802 -39.11 -42.02 -22.45
C SER A 802 -40.46 -41.31 -22.39
N ASP A 803 -41.36 -41.75 -21.49
CA ASP A 803 -42.68 -41.14 -21.29
C ASP A 803 -42.57 -39.65 -20.93
N LEU A 804 -41.73 -39.33 -19.95
CA LEU A 804 -41.52 -37.95 -19.50
C LEU A 804 -40.91 -37.07 -20.59
N THR A 805 -39.97 -37.60 -21.37
CA THR A 805 -39.32 -36.87 -22.46
C THR A 805 -40.32 -36.52 -23.56
N TRP A 806 -41.00 -37.52 -24.12
CA TRP A 806 -41.93 -37.31 -25.22
C TRP A 806 -43.16 -36.50 -24.79
N LYS A 807 -43.64 -36.67 -23.55
CA LYS A 807 -44.71 -35.83 -23.00
C LYS A 807 -44.29 -34.37 -22.85
N SER A 808 -43.05 -34.12 -22.44
CA SER A 808 -42.52 -32.76 -22.30
C SER A 808 -42.36 -32.09 -23.67
N ILE A 809 -41.80 -32.80 -24.65
CA ILE A 809 -41.61 -32.30 -26.02
C ILE A 809 -42.96 -32.00 -26.69
N LYS A 810 -43.96 -32.87 -26.53
CA LYS A 810 -45.34 -32.61 -27.02
C LYS A 810 -45.95 -31.35 -26.40
N SER A 811 -45.53 -30.96 -25.20
CA SER A 811 -45.97 -29.73 -24.55
C SER A 811 -45.17 -28.48 -24.95
N MET A 812 -44.09 -28.63 -25.73
CA MET A 812 -43.31 -27.54 -26.30
C MET A 812 -43.78 -27.31 -27.75
N GLN A 813 -44.62 -26.29 -27.97
CA GLN A 813 -45.29 -26.03 -29.25
C GLN A 813 -44.30 -25.92 -30.43
N PHE A 814 -43.11 -25.36 -30.19
CA PHE A 814 -42.07 -25.27 -31.22
C PHE A 814 -41.59 -26.65 -31.69
N CYS A 815 -41.32 -27.56 -30.74
CA CYS A 815 -40.80 -28.89 -31.05
C CYS A 815 -41.88 -29.88 -31.48
N SER A 816 -43.15 -29.69 -31.08
CA SER A 816 -44.23 -30.63 -31.43
C SER A 816 -44.40 -30.80 -32.94
N THR A 817 -44.06 -29.78 -33.73
CA THR A 817 -44.09 -29.83 -35.20
C THR A 817 -42.96 -30.66 -35.82
N ARG A 818 -41.89 -30.93 -35.05
CA ARG A 818 -40.67 -31.63 -35.50
C ARG A 818 -40.53 -33.06 -34.94
N ILE A 819 -41.46 -33.52 -34.10
CA ILE A 819 -41.37 -34.86 -33.47
C ILE A 819 -41.27 -35.96 -34.52
N ASP A 820 -42.11 -35.92 -35.56
CA ASP A 820 -42.12 -36.94 -36.61
C ASP A 820 -40.77 -37.00 -37.35
N GLU A 821 -40.15 -35.84 -37.59
CA GLU A 821 -38.82 -35.75 -38.18
C GLU A 821 -37.76 -36.37 -37.25
N TRP A 822 -37.83 -36.11 -35.95
CA TRP A 822 -36.89 -36.66 -34.97
C TRP A 822 -36.99 -38.18 -34.87
N VAL A 823 -38.21 -38.72 -34.88
CA VAL A 823 -38.48 -40.15 -34.85
C VAL A 823 -37.97 -40.82 -36.13
N LEU A 824 -38.24 -40.22 -37.30
CA LEU A 824 -37.71 -40.71 -38.58
C LEU A 824 -36.18 -40.75 -38.57
N LEU A 825 -35.52 -39.70 -38.08
CA LEU A 825 -34.07 -39.63 -37.97
C LEU A 825 -33.48 -40.68 -37.03
N SER A 826 -34.20 -41.03 -35.96
CA SER A 826 -33.78 -42.08 -35.01
C SER A 826 -33.85 -43.49 -35.60
N ASN A 827 -34.84 -43.76 -36.46
CA ASN A 827 -35.05 -45.06 -37.09
C ASN A 827 -34.08 -45.33 -38.25
N ASP A 828 -33.51 -44.28 -38.85
CA ASP A 828 -32.62 -44.39 -40.02
C ASP A 828 -31.20 -44.91 -39.66
N GLY A 829 -30.94 -45.16 -38.38
CA GLY A 829 -30.12 -46.29 -37.88
C GLY A 829 -28.67 -46.47 -38.32
N SER A 830 -28.08 -45.57 -39.11
CA SER A 830 -26.66 -45.68 -39.45
C SER A 830 -25.81 -45.24 -38.25
N SER A 831 -25.14 -46.21 -37.62
CA SER A 831 -24.13 -46.00 -36.57
C SER A 831 -23.09 -44.93 -36.93
N GLU A 832 -22.89 -44.66 -38.24
CA GLU A 832 -22.05 -43.58 -38.77
C GLU A 832 -22.53 -42.17 -38.39
N ARG A 833 -23.83 -41.91 -38.32
CA ARG A 833 -24.36 -40.57 -38.02
C ARG A 833 -24.14 -40.15 -36.57
N VAL A 834 -24.15 -41.10 -35.63
CA VAL A 834 -23.80 -40.85 -34.23
C VAL A 834 -22.35 -40.39 -34.13
N HIS A 835 -21.43 -41.01 -34.89
CA HIS A 835 -20.03 -40.58 -34.97
C HIS A 835 -19.84 -39.22 -35.65
N VAL A 836 -20.68 -38.85 -36.62
CA VAL A 836 -20.64 -37.52 -37.26
C VAL A 836 -21.19 -36.43 -36.33
N LEU A 837 -22.24 -36.73 -35.57
CA LEU A 837 -22.75 -35.82 -34.53
C LEU A 837 -21.75 -35.68 -33.36
N GLU A 838 -21.03 -36.76 -33.01
CA GLU A 838 -19.88 -36.72 -32.09
C GLU A 838 -18.76 -35.82 -32.60
N ALA A 839 -18.40 -35.92 -33.88
CA ALA A 839 -17.38 -35.07 -34.48
C ALA A 839 -17.83 -33.60 -34.50
N ARG A 840 -19.07 -33.30 -34.90
CA ARG A 840 -19.60 -31.92 -34.90
C ARG A 840 -19.72 -31.30 -33.51
N SER A 841 -20.12 -32.09 -32.50
CA SER A 841 -20.15 -31.65 -31.11
C SER A 841 -18.76 -31.24 -30.60
N ASN A 842 -17.71 -31.98 -30.98
CA ASN A 842 -16.34 -31.73 -30.54
C ASN A 842 -15.56 -30.73 -31.41
N TYR A 843 -15.99 -30.45 -32.65
CA TYR A 843 -15.31 -29.52 -33.57
C TYR A 843 -15.77 -28.07 -33.46
N THR A 844 -16.88 -27.78 -32.77
CA THR A 844 -17.32 -26.38 -32.55
C THR A 844 -16.57 -25.68 -31.40
N SER A 845 -15.50 -26.29 -30.88
CA SER A 845 -14.71 -25.78 -29.75
C SER A 845 -13.27 -25.36 -30.09
N SER A 846 -12.83 -25.42 -31.35
CA SER A 846 -11.40 -25.18 -31.69
C SER A 846 -11.09 -24.17 -32.79
N GLU A 847 -12.06 -23.38 -33.28
CA GLU A 847 -11.74 -22.20 -34.10
C GLU A 847 -11.82 -20.93 -33.23
N SER A 848 -10.87 -20.78 -32.31
CA SER A 848 -10.49 -19.45 -31.80
C SER A 848 -9.34 -18.92 -32.66
N PRO A 849 -9.29 -17.60 -32.96
CA PRO A 849 -8.17 -17.02 -33.68
C PRO A 849 -6.87 -17.21 -32.89
N ASP A 850 -5.79 -17.49 -33.61
CA ASP A 850 -4.43 -17.82 -33.19
C ASP A 850 -4.08 -17.48 -31.72
N ASP A 851 -3.63 -18.50 -30.95
CA ASP A 851 -3.13 -18.37 -29.57
C ASP A 851 -1.94 -17.39 -29.42
N ASN A 852 -1.33 -16.92 -30.53
CA ASN A 852 -0.32 -15.88 -30.50
C ASN A 852 -0.88 -14.46 -30.25
N ASP A 853 -2.17 -14.20 -30.50
CA ASP A 853 -2.79 -12.88 -30.27
C ASP A 853 -3.32 -12.69 -28.84
N ARG A 854 -3.55 -13.78 -28.09
CA ARG A 854 -4.01 -13.71 -26.68
C ARG A 854 -2.93 -13.18 -25.73
N ASP A 855 -1.68 -13.58 -25.92
CA ASP A 855 -0.54 -13.06 -25.14
C ASP A 855 -0.21 -11.59 -25.50
N GLU A 856 -0.53 -11.14 -26.72
CA GLU A 856 -0.46 -9.72 -27.08
C GLU A 856 -1.62 -8.90 -26.47
N GLY A 857 -2.83 -9.46 -26.40
CA GLY A 857 -3.99 -8.82 -25.79
C GLY A 857 -3.84 -8.56 -24.28
N ILE A 858 -3.27 -9.51 -23.55
CA ILE A 858 -2.99 -9.35 -22.11
C ILE A 858 -1.90 -8.31 -21.86
N ASN A 859 -0.88 -8.23 -22.72
CA ASN A 859 0.16 -7.20 -22.64
C ASN A 859 -0.32 -5.81 -23.07
N ARG A 860 -1.32 -5.71 -23.95
CA ARG A 860 -1.95 -4.42 -24.35
C ARG A 860 -2.96 -3.88 -23.34
N ILE A 861 -3.49 -4.71 -22.45
CA ILE A 861 -4.33 -4.27 -21.32
C ILE A 861 -3.45 -3.87 -20.11
N ALA A 862 -2.23 -4.41 -20.03
CA ALA A 862 -1.26 -4.07 -18.98
C ALA A 862 -0.40 -2.82 -19.28
N GLN A 863 -0.24 -2.46 -20.57
CA GLN A 863 0.32 -1.18 -21.06
C GLN A 863 -0.76 -0.11 -21.14
#